data_AF-A0A7S2SIR4-F1
#
_entry.id   AF-A0A7S2SIR4-F1
#
_cell.length_a   1.000
_cell.length_b   1.000
_cell.length_c   1.000
_cell.angle_alpha   90.00
_cell.angle_beta   90.00
_cell.angle_gamma   90.00
#
_symmetry.space_group_name_H-M   'P 1'
#
loop_
_entity.id
_entity.type
_entity.pdbx_description
1 polymer ?
#
loop_
_entity_poly.entity_id
_entity_poly.type
_entity_poly.pdbx_seq_one_letter_code
_entity_poly.pdbx_strand_id
1 'polypeptide(L)'
;MADSFGELGTGPLRKGTECFWQGCASTSDQAGIVGGNGDESELVNGVRTTAVTEILAQGGVNGNGEQDMPFGGQGYDRVENIHVLSDVQRAERYEIYLRRGNAKEALGEHEDAIVEYTRALQAARTKDERCEIYWRRADTFHKIECTLEAIEDMSCALVDCTSKHKKGVILSERGRLYYLDRSFSKAVSDLETSVELLKEEVPSCLGHRWSFSDILYLLGATLKLTGRLSEAREALNKSIQSGGRHSINAMIDSALICRELGDDGLELYNLALLELYKRLEKEGNDSTFAAISNVWGLRGELWESKGDLHNALRDCFISFSINPKNTGALVRVVRCAQSLGAFSFADKMLYTLDSSDERRPLLQHILFYMKSRVDMPLESFNLDEDLPVEVKEGGVCGVIPAMPHPSSCETSSNCSDDAFVDWSQDMSPVNSLFCKPGLAASRDSIFTNIQANIERRLAIVDTTTSNDPQLKSLVSYADQIGQVIQLSCVGFSVNHRQHRQCGVSMIQMGQTLRGAFVDQDWTSRRSWGFVNFMNIAVFWRQLSDPCAQVFWINRLTKASFEAGFGLETSMEEGHYKVPRYYMYCNEALSLAKTLLVEEMGSEHQPRAAEYILEIPTAARLVEFIGTDFWVTTRCNSKHLPGTFYDGTRLKFVSDELKGVVFSICTPCTPVRWAQFVAELDALWGEIIKLGNTIYQCERSIPSKAQRKHAVDLALTFFYFWVSFSPLTRGTAATGYTAMFAILLSMGVSIPTQLPPNMQLDWLAILSPNFTEFVKENRGWLDEPTPTHSATVLSEAPLVTDICGSLRKAVQILKLKRQT
;
A
#
# COMPACT_ATOMS: atom_id res chain seq x y z
N MET A 1 16.61 20.86 -10.59
CA MET A 1 15.81 20.76 -11.83
C MET A 1 15.01 19.46 -11.68
N ALA A 2 13.73 19.53 -11.33
CA ALA A 2 12.63 19.60 -12.28
C ALA A 2 12.59 18.41 -13.27
N ASP A 3 12.87 17.19 -12.79
CA ASP A 3 12.44 15.90 -13.35
C ASP A 3 12.87 14.81 -12.35
N SER A 4 11.95 14.31 -11.50
CA SER A 4 12.12 13.09 -10.65
C SER A 4 11.01 12.86 -9.63
N PHE A 5 10.05 13.78 -9.47
CA PHE A 5 8.86 13.55 -8.64
C PHE A 5 7.62 13.45 -9.53
N GLY A 6 7.48 12.30 -10.18
CA GLY A 6 6.41 12.06 -11.13
C GLY A 6 6.25 10.59 -11.50
N GLU A 7 6.57 9.64 -10.62
CA GLU A 7 6.28 8.22 -10.80
C GLU A 7 6.40 7.46 -9.47
N LEU A 8 5.51 7.76 -8.51
CA LEU A 8 4.99 6.71 -7.62
C LEU A 8 3.59 6.39 -8.11
N GLY A 9 3.55 5.98 -9.38
CA GLY A 9 2.38 5.42 -10.00
C GLY A 9 2.04 4.10 -9.34
N THR A 10 0.77 3.92 -9.07
CA THR A 10 0.13 2.61 -8.93
C THR A 10 0.20 1.87 -10.27
N GLY A 11 1.40 1.43 -10.64
CA GLY A 11 1.67 0.43 -11.68
C GLY A 11 1.72 -0.96 -11.06
N PRO A 12 1.34 -2.01 -11.80
CA PRO A 12 1.32 -3.37 -11.26
C PRO A 12 2.74 -3.78 -10.88
N LEU A 13 2.88 -4.46 -9.73
CA LEU A 13 3.96 -5.41 -9.53
C LEU A 13 3.99 -6.32 -10.77
N ARG A 14 4.96 -6.10 -11.65
CA ARG A 14 5.23 -7.01 -12.75
C ARG A 14 6.69 -7.40 -12.80
N LYS A 15 6.82 -8.73 -12.79
CA LYS A 15 7.95 -9.58 -13.18
C LYS A 15 9.09 -9.69 -12.16
N GLY A 16 8.93 -10.66 -11.27
CA GLY A 16 9.86 -11.78 -11.26
C GLY A 16 9.22 -12.97 -11.99
N THR A 17 9.43 -13.08 -13.31
CA THR A 17 9.30 -14.35 -14.06
C THR A 17 10.47 -15.23 -13.64
N GLU A 18 10.24 -16.31 -12.90
CA GLU A 18 9.97 -17.69 -13.37
C GLU A 18 11.23 -18.52 -13.69
N CYS A 19 11.25 -19.71 -13.06
CA CYS A 19 11.54 -21.00 -13.68
C CYS A 19 12.99 -21.56 -13.73
N PHE A 20 13.12 -22.72 -13.06
CA PHE A 20 13.97 -23.89 -13.34
C PHE A 20 15.51 -23.77 -13.28
N TRP A 21 16.11 -24.42 -12.28
CA TRP A 21 17.44 -25.01 -12.40
C TRP A 21 17.35 -26.54 -12.28
N GLN A 22 17.44 -27.22 -13.42
CA GLN A 22 18.06 -28.54 -13.51
C GLN A 22 19.38 -28.37 -14.25
N GLY A 23 20.47 -28.83 -13.62
CA GLY A 23 21.84 -28.59 -14.06
C GLY A 23 22.31 -29.44 -15.23
N CYS A 24 23.42 -29.02 -15.84
CA CYS A 24 24.67 -29.80 -15.95
C CYS A 24 25.70 -29.08 -16.84
N ALA A 25 26.90 -28.90 -16.29
CA ALA A 25 28.23 -29.07 -16.88
C ALA A 25 28.64 -28.43 -18.23
N SER A 26 29.70 -27.60 -18.12
CA SER A 26 30.98 -27.63 -18.87
C SER A 26 31.18 -26.88 -20.21
N THR A 27 32.45 -26.43 -20.36
CA THR A 27 33.22 -25.91 -21.52
C THR A 27 32.99 -24.42 -21.88
N SER A 28 33.94 -23.51 -21.58
CA SER A 28 35.18 -23.13 -22.31
C SER A 28 34.94 -22.71 -23.77
N ASP A 29 35.15 -21.42 -24.10
CA ASP A 29 36.12 -20.99 -25.12
C ASP A 29 36.17 -19.47 -25.35
N GLN A 30 37.34 -19.05 -25.84
CA GLN A 30 37.86 -17.70 -26.05
C GLN A 30 37.42 -17.02 -27.37
N ALA A 31 37.77 -15.72 -27.44
CA ALA A 31 38.07 -14.90 -28.63
C ALA A 31 36.86 -14.28 -29.38
N GLY A 32 36.93 -13.04 -29.91
CA GLY A 32 38.09 -12.20 -30.17
C GLY A 32 37.75 -10.76 -30.61
N ILE A 33 38.83 -10.02 -30.76
CA ILE A 33 39.02 -8.59 -31.07
C ILE A 33 38.92 -8.32 -32.58
N VAL A 34 38.33 -7.19 -33.00
CA VAL A 34 38.68 -6.33 -34.17
C VAL A 34 38.05 -4.94 -33.92
N GLY A 35 38.63 -3.74 -34.05
CA GLY A 35 39.89 -3.25 -34.62
C GLY A 35 39.67 -2.26 -35.78
N GLY A 36 39.93 -0.95 -35.61
CA GLY A 36 40.11 0.07 -36.68
C GLY A 36 39.54 1.46 -36.33
N ASN A 37 40.32 2.46 -35.88
CA ASN A 37 41.26 3.38 -36.57
C ASN A 37 40.65 4.33 -37.63
N GLY A 38 40.86 5.64 -37.47
CA GLY A 38 40.72 6.63 -38.55
C GLY A 38 40.56 8.09 -38.11
N ASP A 39 41.67 8.83 -38.16
CA ASP A 39 42.00 10.23 -37.83
C ASP A 39 41.16 11.43 -38.35
N GLU A 40 41.27 12.51 -37.56
CA GLU A 40 41.55 13.95 -37.85
C GLU A 40 40.67 14.88 -38.73
N SER A 41 40.34 16.03 -38.12
CA SER A 41 40.63 17.43 -38.53
C SER A 41 39.46 18.42 -38.70
N GLU A 42 39.54 19.45 -37.84
CA GLU A 42 39.24 20.89 -37.96
C GLU A 42 38.01 21.45 -38.70
N LEU A 43 37.26 22.33 -38.00
CA LEU A 43 36.93 23.66 -38.51
C LEU A 43 36.57 24.68 -37.41
N VAL A 44 37.28 25.80 -37.46
CA VAL A 44 37.24 27.01 -36.65
C VAL A 44 36.11 27.95 -37.09
N ASN A 45 35.50 28.67 -36.14
CA ASN A 45 34.99 30.07 -36.19
C ASN A 45 34.11 30.29 -34.93
N GLY A 46 34.19 31.34 -34.11
CA GLY A 46 34.87 32.63 -34.18
C GLY A 46 34.00 33.72 -33.51
N VAL A 47 34.52 34.30 -32.42
CA VAL A 47 34.51 35.76 -32.11
C VAL A 47 33.35 36.41 -31.30
N ARG A 48 33.78 36.94 -30.13
CA ARG A 48 33.50 38.23 -29.44
C ARG A 48 32.57 38.33 -28.22
N THR A 49 33.29 38.42 -27.09
CA THR A 49 33.09 39.22 -25.88
C THR A 49 32.71 40.69 -26.10
N THR A 50 31.70 41.14 -25.35
CA THR A 50 31.40 42.51 -24.85
C THR A 50 30.16 42.35 -23.95
N ALA A 51 29.98 42.93 -22.77
CA ALA A 51 30.69 43.93 -21.99
C ALA A 51 30.31 43.71 -20.50
N VAL A 52 31.28 43.84 -19.59
CA VAL A 52 31.05 43.96 -18.14
C VAL A 52 31.46 45.38 -17.78
N THR A 53 30.49 46.24 -17.48
CA THR A 53 30.59 47.38 -16.57
C THR A 53 29.22 48.04 -16.48
N GLU A 54 28.53 47.84 -15.35
CA GLU A 54 27.74 48.87 -14.65
C GLU A 54 27.05 48.23 -13.43
N ILE A 55 26.76 49.06 -12.42
CA ILE A 55 26.23 48.73 -11.08
C ILE A 55 27.31 48.40 -10.04
N LEU A 56 28.29 49.29 -9.88
CA LEU A 56 28.82 49.69 -8.58
C LEU A 56 29.13 51.19 -8.59
N ALA A 57 28.09 52.03 -8.42
CA ALA A 57 28.24 53.42 -7.94
C ALA A 57 26.88 54.07 -7.64
N GLN A 58 26.51 54.18 -6.37
CA GLN A 58 25.80 55.36 -5.86
C GLN A 58 26.33 55.67 -4.46
N GLY A 59 26.88 56.89 -4.31
CA GLY A 59 27.34 57.43 -3.03
C GLY A 59 28.61 58.27 -3.16
N GLY A 60 28.55 59.42 -3.83
CA GLY A 60 29.54 60.50 -3.69
C GLY A 60 29.61 60.96 -2.22
N VAL A 61 30.69 61.56 -1.74
CA VAL A 61 31.12 62.94 -2.06
C VAL A 61 32.58 63.17 -1.64
N ASN A 62 33.32 63.81 -2.56
CA ASN A 62 34.53 64.64 -2.46
C ASN A 62 35.80 64.14 -1.76
N GLY A 63 36.79 63.79 -2.58
CA GLY A 63 38.21 63.95 -2.26
C GLY A 63 38.74 65.34 -2.63
N ASN A 64 39.85 65.70 -2.00
CA ASN A 64 40.90 66.54 -2.57
C ASN A 64 42.23 66.13 -1.93
N GLY A 65 43.27 65.93 -2.74
CA GLY A 65 44.66 65.92 -2.29
C GLY A 65 45.46 64.67 -2.70
N GLU A 66 46.16 64.81 -3.82
CA GLU A 66 47.27 64.02 -4.37
C GLU A 66 48.12 63.21 -3.38
N GLN A 67 48.50 61.98 -3.76
CA GLN A 67 49.91 61.58 -3.97
C GLN A 67 50.05 60.13 -4.47
N ASP A 68 51.04 59.94 -5.33
CA ASP A 68 51.48 58.72 -6.01
C ASP A 68 51.68 57.48 -5.11
N MET A 69 51.43 56.29 -5.66
CA MET A 69 52.41 55.17 -5.80
C MET A 69 51.77 53.95 -6.52
N PRO A 70 52.58 53.06 -7.14
CA PRO A 70 52.22 52.33 -8.35
C PRO A 70 51.68 50.92 -8.09
N PHE A 71 50.78 50.45 -8.95
CA PHE A 71 50.50 49.01 -9.10
C PHE A 71 50.85 48.54 -10.52
N GLY A 72 51.99 47.88 -10.60
CA GLY A 72 52.33 46.90 -11.62
C GLY A 72 52.99 45.69 -10.95
N GLY A 73 52.65 44.48 -11.39
CA GLY A 73 53.24 43.21 -10.95
C GLY A 73 52.15 42.17 -10.62
N GLN A 74 51.87 41.19 -11.49
CA GLN A 74 52.61 39.93 -11.58
C GLN A 74 53.07 39.41 -10.22
N GLY A 75 52.36 38.41 -9.68
CA GLY A 75 52.82 37.62 -8.55
C GLY A 75 51.71 37.05 -7.68
N TYR A 76 50.97 36.04 -8.15
CA TYR A 76 50.12 35.21 -7.28
C TYR A 76 50.09 33.72 -7.68
N ASP A 77 51.22 33.20 -8.17
CA ASP A 77 51.45 31.75 -8.35
C ASP A 77 52.71 31.30 -7.58
N ARG A 78 52.73 31.55 -6.27
CA ARG A 78 53.65 30.86 -5.37
C ARG A 78 52.85 30.14 -4.31
N VAL A 79 53.02 28.82 -4.27
CA VAL A 79 52.69 27.96 -3.13
C VAL A 79 53.55 28.43 -1.96
N GLU A 80 53.07 29.45 -1.26
CA GLU A 80 53.74 29.97 -0.08
C GLU A 80 53.42 29.10 1.12
N ASN A 81 54.47 28.72 1.82
CA ASN A 81 54.45 27.88 3.00
C ASN A 81 53.59 28.56 4.09
N ILE A 82 52.32 28.15 4.20
CA ILE A 82 51.29 28.79 5.04
C ILE A 82 51.76 28.91 6.51
N HIS A 83 52.70 28.06 6.93
CA HIS A 83 53.33 28.02 8.25
C HIS A 83 54.17 29.26 8.64
N VAL A 84 54.45 30.20 7.73
CA VAL A 84 55.31 31.38 7.98
C VAL A 84 54.53 32.71 8.01
N LEU A 85 53.20 32.67 7.83
CA LEU A 85 52.36 33.87 7.72
C LEU A 85 51.91 34.41 9.08
N SER A 86 51.80 35.74 9.18
CA SER A 86 51.28 36.41 10.37
C SER A 86 49.78 36.16 10.56
N ASP A 87 49.32 36.42 11.79
CA ASP A 87 47.91 36.28 12.15
C ASP A 87 46.97 37.30 11.49
N VAL A 88 47.44 38.20 10.65
CA VAL A 88 46.56 39.06 9.83
C VAL A 88 46.52 38.52 8.40
N GLN A 89 47.68 38.15 7.86
CA GLN A 89 47.84 37.64 6.50
C GLN A 89 47.06 36.36 6.22
N ARG A 90 46.95 35.45 7.20
CA ARG A 90 46.14 34.23 7.05
C ARG A 90 44.63 34.51 6.99
N ALA A 91 44.15 35.57 7.66
CA ALA A 91 42.72 35.88 7.77
C ALA A 91 42.24 36.57 6.48
N GLU A 92 43.07 37.48 5.95
CA GLU A 92 42.84 38.07 4.63
C GLU A 92 42.83 37.01 3.52
N ARG A 93 43.76 36.03 3.57
CA ARG A 93 43.79 34.92 2.60
C ARG A 93 42.57 34.01 2.70
N TYR A 94 42.12 33.67 3.91
CA TYR A 94 40.89 32.90 4.11
C TYR A 94 39.70 33.56 3.40
N GLU A 95 39.47 34.85 3.66
CA GLU A 95 38.32 35.58 3.12
C GLU A 95 38.39 35.68 1.59
N ILE A 96 39.59 35.87 1.03
CA ILE A 96 39.82 35.89 -0.42
C ILE A 96 39.50 34.53 -1.05
N TYR A 97 40.01 33.43 -0.49
CA TYR A 97 39.75 32.09 -1.03
C TYR A 97 38.27 31.70 -0.91
N LEU A 98 37.63 32.02 0.21
CA LEU A 98 36.19 31.79 0.41
C LEU A 98 35.35 32.53 -0.63
N ARG A 99 35.63 33.83 -0.84
CA ARG A 99 34.91 34.64 -1.84
C ARG A 99 35.16 34.17 -3.27
N ARG A 100 36.40 33.76 -3.60
CA ARG A 100 36.73 33.16 -4.90
C ARG A 100 35.99 31.84 -5.13
N GLY A 101 35.94 30.97 -4.12
CA GLY A 101 35.17 29.73 -4.15
C GLY A 101 33.68 30.01 -4.40
N ASN A 102 33.09 30.95 -3.67
CA ASN A 102 31.69 31.35 -3.86
C ASN A 102 31.42 31.93 -5.26
N ALA A 103 32.34 32.74 -5.80
CA ALA A 103 32.20 33.31 -7.13
C ALA A 103 32.28 32.22 -8.22
N LYS A 104 33.24 31.30 -8.12
CA LYS A 104 33.39 30.16 -9.03
C LYS A 104 32.19 29.22 -8.98
N GLU A 105 31.69 28.94 -7.77
CA GLU A 105 30.48 28.15 -7.56
C GLU A 105 29.28 28.80 -8.25
N ALA A 106 29.07 30.10 -8.06
CA ALA A 106 28.00 30.86 -8.72
C ALA A 106 28.13 30.91 -10.25
N LEU A 107 29.34 30.75 -10.79
CA LEU A 107 29.62 30.63 -12.23
C LEU A 107 29.44 29.20 -12.77
N GLY A 108 29.19 28.21 -11.90
CA GLY A 108 29.07 26.80 -12.28
C GLY A 108 30.41 26.05 -12.37
N GLU A 109 31.53 26.70 -12.02
CA GLU A 109 32.88 26.12 -12.02
C GLU A 109 33.11 25.32 -10.72
N HIS A 110 32.37 24.22 -10.54
CA HIS A 110 32.28 23.51 -9.25
C HIS A 110 33.60 22.87 -8.79
N GLU A 111 34.36 22.24 -9.69
CA GLU A 111 35.67 21.64 -9.35
C GLU A 111 36.67 22.70 -8.89
N ASP A 112 36.69 23.82 -9.62
CA ASP A 112 37.51 24.99 -9.34
C ASP A 112 37.13 25.66 -8.00
N ALA A 113 35.84 25.69 -7.68
CA ALA A 113 35.35 26.16 -6.39
C ALA A 113 35.81 25.25 -5.24
N ILE A 114 35.78 23.92 -5.41
CA ILE A 114 36.28 22.95 -4.42
C ILE A 114 37.77 23.18 -4.14
N VAL A 115 38.57 23.49 -5.17
CA VAL A 115 39.99 23.82 -5.00
C VAL A 115 40.15 25.08 -4.15
N GLU A 116 39.41 26.16 -4.43
CA GLU A 116 39.48 27.38 -3.63
C GLU A 116 38.98 27.17 -2.19
N TYR A 117 37.90 26.39 -1.98
CA TYR A 117 37.44 26.03 -0.63
C TYR A 117 38.48 25.21 0.13
N THR A 118 39.20 24.31 -0.54
CA THR A 118 40.28 23.54 0.07
C THR A 118 41.45 24.45 0.50
N ARG A 119 41.79 25.47 -0.30
CA ARG A 119 42.75 26.52 0.09
C ARG A 119 42.22 27.37 1.26
N ALA A 120 40.93 27.70 1.27
CA ALA A 120 40.30 28.42 2.37
C ALA A 120 40.39 27.61 3.68
N LEU A 121 40.19 26.29 3.66
CA LEU A 121 40.33 25.40 4.83
C LEU A 121 41.75 25.42 5.40
N GLN A 122 42.77 25.46 4.53
CA GLN A 122 44.17 25.56 4.96
C GLN A 122 44.50 26.91 5.62
N ALA A 123 43.78 27.98 5.26
CA ALA A 123 43.95 29.32 5.80
C ALA A 123 43.07 29.62 7.04
N ALA A 124 42.01 28.82 7.26
CA ALA A 124 41.06 28.98 8.35
C ALA A 124 41.71 28.74 9.73
N ARG A 125 41.28 29.51 10.72
CA ARG A 125 41.85 29.47 12.08
C ARG A 125 40.83 29.21 13.16
N THR A 126 39.62 29.73 12.98
CA THR A 126 38.54 29.48 13.93
C THR A 126 37.76 28.24 13.54
N LYS A 127 37.09 27.63 14.53
CA LYS A 127 36.16 26.54 14.27
C LYS A 127 35.00 26.99 13.38
N ASP A 128 34.47 28.19 13.59
CA ASP A 128 33.36 28.72 12.80
C ASP A 128 33.73 28.98 11.33
N GLU A 129 34.96 29.46 11.04
CA GLU A 129 35.47 29.59 9.67
C GLU A 129 35.56 28.24 8.96
N ARG A 130 36.11 27.22 9.63
CA ARG A 130 36.18 25.86 9.07
C ARG A 130 34.79 25.27 8.85
N CYS A 131 33.88 25.47 9.80
CA CYS A 131 32.49 25.07 9.68
C CYS A 131 31.83 25.65 8.42
N GLU A 132 31.97 26.96 8.19
CA GLU A 132 31.41 27.60 7.00
C GLU A 132 31.99 27.02 5.70
N ILE A 133 33.30 26.80 5.64
CA ILE A 133 33.93 26.27 4.43
C ILE A 133 33.51 24.82 4.17
N TYR A 134 33.56 23.95 5.18
CA TYR A 134 33.14 22.56 5.03
C TYR A 134 31.68 22.49 4.53
N TRP A 135 30.81 23.32 5.09
CA TRP A 135 29.41 23.36 4.66
C TRP A 135 29.26 23.80 3.19
N ARG A 136 29.97 24.85 2.75
CA ARG A 136 29.94 25.32 1.35
C ARG A 136 30.57 24.34 0.38
N ARG A 137 31.66 23.69 0.78
CA ARG A 137 32.34 22.67 -0.02
C ARG A 137 31.47 21.42 -0.16
N ALA A 138 30.74 21.02 0.89
CA ALA A 138 29.75 19.96 0.82
C ALA A 138 28.59 20.26 -0.16
N ASP A 139 28.03 21.49 -0.15
CA ASP A 139 26.99 21.88 -1.14
C ASP A 139 27.53 21.82 -2.57
N THR A 140 28.82 22.13 -2.76
CA THR A 140 29.48 22.03 -4.07
C THR A 140 29.74 20.58 -4.48
N PHE A 141 30.21 19.72 -3.56
CA PHE A 141 30.34 18.27 -3.79
C PHE A 141 28.99 17.65 -4.17
N HIS A 142 27.90 18.05 -3.50
CA HIS A 142 26.57 17.58 -3.85
C HIS A 142 26.14 17.99 -5.28
N LYS A 143 26.50 19.19 -5.74
CA LYS A 143 26.18 19.66 -7.10
C LYS A 143 26.88 18.87 -8.21
N ILE A 144 28.04 18.26 -7.91
CA ILE A 144 28.75 17.35 -8.82
C ILE A 144 28.47 15.87 -8.54
N GLU A 145 27.39 15.57 -7.79
CA GLU A 145 26.93 14.22 -7.47
C GLU A 145 27.87 13.37 -6.57
N CYS A 146 28.91 13.98 -6.00
CA CYS A 146 29.80 13.37 -4.98
C CYS A 146 29.13 13.36 -3.60
N THR A 147 28.15 12.48 -3.42
CA THR A 147 27.28 12.46 -2.23
C THR A 147 28.02 12.02 -0.95
N LEU A 148 28.97 11.07 -1.05
CA LEU A 148 29.72 10.58 0.10
C LEU A 148 30.65 11.65 0.67
N GLU A 149 31.40 12.32 -0.20
CA GLU A 149 32.30 13.43 0.14
C GLU A 149 31.51 14.61 0.74
N ALA A 150 30.30 14.88 0.21
CA ALA A 150 29.41 15.89 0.79
C ALA A 150 28.96 15.52 2.22
N ILE A 151 28.64 14.24 2.49
CA ILE A 151 28.27 13.77 3.84
C ILE A 151 29.45 13.86 4.81
N GLU A 152 30.66 13.53 4.35
CA GLU A 152 31.88 13.65 5.14
C GLU A 152 32.14 15.12 5.52
N ASP A 153 32.10 16.03 4.56
CA ASP A 153 32.29 17.46 4.81
C ASP A 153 31.19 18.04 5.71
N MET A 154 29.93 17.66 5.55
CA MET A 154 28.86 18.05 6.47
C MET A 154 29.12 17.56 7.90
N SER A 155 29.69 16.35 8.03
CA SER A 155 30.06 15.79 9.33
C SER A 155 31.21 16.56 9.98
N CYS A 156 32.21 16.96 9.20
CA CYS A 156 33.28 17.87 9.65
C CYS A 156 32.71 19.24 10.06
N ALA A 157 31.79 19.81 9.27
CA ALA A 157 31.15 21.08 9.58
C ALA A 157 30.42 21.04 10.94
N LEU A 158 29.71 19.95 11.26
CA LEU A 158 29.00 19.79 12.54
C LEU A 158 29.93 19.76 13.75
N VAL A 159 31.12 19.16 13.61
CA VAL A 159 32.14 19.08 14.68
C VAL A 159 32.69 20.47 15.01
N ASP A 160 32.92 21.29 13.98
CA ASP A 160 33.48 22.63 14.11
C ASP A 160 32.42 23.73 14.30
N CYS A 161 31.13 23.43 14.15
CA CYS A 161 30.07 24.42 14.34
C CYS A 161 29.88 24.79 15.82
N THR A 162 29.85 26.08 16.16
CA THR A 162 29.56 26.54 17.53
C THR A 162 28.10 27.00 17.72
N SER A 163 27.48 27.58 16.69
CA SER A 163 26.11 28.08 16.74
C SER A 163 25.07 26.94 16.68
N LYS A 164 24.11 26.93 17.62
CA LYS A 164 22.99 25.98 17.62
C LYS A 164 22.13 26.09 16.37
N HIS A 165 21.88 27.31 15.91
CA HIS A 165 21.08 27.57 14.70
C HIS A 165 21.78 27.01 13.46
N LYS A 166 23.06 27.34 13.25
CA LYS A 166 23.85 26.80 12.12
C LYS A 166 23.95 25.28 12.17
N LYS A 167 24.10 24.67 13.36
CA LYS A 167 24.06 23.21 13.53
C LYS A 167 22.74 22.62 13.04
N GLY A 168 21.61 23.22 13.42
CA GLY A 168 20.30 22.78 12.98
C GLY A 168 20.18 22.76 11.46
N VAL A 169 20.69 23.79 10.77
CA VAL A 169 20.66 23.83 9.30
C VAL A 169 21.59 22.78 8.68
N ILE A 170 22.83 22.65 9.14
CA ILE A 170 23.77 21.65 8.60
C ILE A 170 23.21 20.23 8.80
N LEU A 171 22.55 19.94 9.93
CA LEU A 171 21.86 18.68 10.15
C LEU A 171 20.73 18.45 9.15
N SER A 172 19.93 19.46 8.81
CA SER A 172 18.87 19.29 7.79
C SER A 172 19.44 18.96 6.41
N GLU A 173 20.55 19.59 6.02
CA GLU A 173 21.20 19.32 4.74
C GLU A 173 21.85 17.93 4.72
N ARG A 174 22.53 17.52 5.80
CA ARG A 174 23.10 16.16 5.90
C ARG A 174 22.00 15.09 5.96
N GLY A 175 20.91 15.36 6.67
CA GLY A 175 19.73 14.50 6.69
C GLY A 175 19.13 14.31 5.29
N ARG A 176 19.10 15.37 4.48
CA ARG A 176 18.71 15.29 3.07
C ARG A 176 19.68 14.44 2.23
N LEU A 177 20.99 14.58 2.43
CA LEU A 177 21.97 13.72 1.74
C LEU A 177 21.79 12.25 2.12
N TYR A 178 21.57 11.95 3.40
CA TYR A 178 21.25 10.58 3.85
C TYR A 178 19.93 10.07 3.27
N TYR A 179 18.93 10.93 3.09
CA TYR A 179 17.69 10.54 2.42
C TYR A 179 17.94 10.13 0.95
N LEU A 180 18.76 10.90 0.22
CA LEU A 180 19.14 10.59 -1.17
C LEU A 180 19.98 9.31 -1.28
N ASP A 181 20.87 9.09 -0.31
CA ASP A 181 21.66 7.86 -0.15
C ASP A 181 20.83 6.65 0.30
N ARG A 182 19.52 6.82 0.57
CA ARG A 182 18.60 5.80 1.13
C ARG A 182 18.97 5.32 2.55
N SER A 183 19.87 6.02 3.22
CA SER A 183 20.22 5.85 4.64
C SER A 183 19.14 6.46 5.56
N PHE A 184 17.90 5.99 5.48
CA PHE A 184 16.72 6.63 6.11
C PHE A 184 16.81 6.76 7.63
N SER A 185 17.39 5.78 8.34
CA SER A 185 17.53 5.86 9.81
C SER A 185 18.44 7.00 10.26
N LYS A 186 19.55 7.21 9.55
CA LYS A 186 20.47 8.35 9.80
C LYS A 186 19.82 9.66 9.42
N ALA A 187 19.09 9.69 8.30
CA ALA A 187 18.34 10.87 7.86
C ALA A 187 17.32 11.33 8.91
N VAL A 188 16.53 10.40 9.48
CA VAL A 188 15.58 10.71 10.55
C VAL A 188 16.28 11.30 11.77
N SER A 189 17.36 10.67 12.25
CA SER A 189 18.10 11.15 13.42
C SER A 189 18.61 12.59 13.24
N ASP A 190 19.15 12.91 12.07
CA ASP A 190 19.64 14.26 11.77
C ASP A 190 18.48 15.27 11.66
N LEU A 191 17.39 14.90 10.99
CA LEU A 191 16.22 15.77 10.78
C LEU A 191 15.46 16.05 12.08
N GLU A 192 15.30 15.07 12.97
CA GLU A 192 14.69 15.27 14.29
C GLU A 192 15.51 16.26 15.12
N THR A 193 16.82 16.04 15.19
CA THR A 193 17.75 16.93 15.90
C THR A 193 17.73 18.35 15.29
N SER A 194 17.63 18.44 13.96
CA SER A 194 17.49 19.72 13.25
C SER A 194 16.22 20.48 13.69
N VAL A 195 15.08 19.81 13.69
CA VAL A 195 13.78 20.40 14.09
C VAL A 195 13.83 20.87 15.56
N GLU A 196 14.41 20.06 16.46
CA GLU A 196 14.57 20.41 17.88
C GLU A 196 15.44 21.65 18.11
N LEU A 197 16.50 21.81 17.33
CA LEU A 197 17.42 22.95 17.43
C LEU A 197 16.83 24.23 16.84
N LEU A 198 16.06 24.11 15.76
CA LEU A 198 15.53 25.26 15.04
C LEU A 198 14.23 25.82 15.66
N LYS A 199 13.40 25.02 16.34
CA LYS A 199 12.19 25.48 17.07
C LYS A 199 11.34 26.55 16.36
N GLU A 200 11.10 26.38 15.06
CA GLU A 200 10.36 27.34 14.20
C GLU A 200 11.10 28.66 13.87
N GLU A 201 12.32 28.86 14.35
CA GLU A 201 13.19 30.00 14.07
C GLU A 201 14.05 29.77 12.82
N VAL A 202 13.44 29.64 11.64
CA VAL A 202 14.17 29.74 10.36
C VAL A 202 13.90 31.10 9.75
N PRO A 203 14.76 32.11 9.97
CA PRO A 203 14.63 33.40 9.31
C PRO A 203 14.73 33.23 7.78
N SER A 204 13.85 33.90 7.03
CA SER A 204 13.95 33.95 5.56
C SER A 204 15.24 34.59 5.05
N CYS A 205 16.00 35.26 5.94
CA CYS A 205 17.11 36.13 5.59
C CYS A 205 18.48 35.45 5.41
N LEU A 206 18.59 34.13 5.58
CA LEU A 206 19.89 33.43 5.45
C LEU A 206 20.17 32.86 4.05
N GLY A 207 19.31 33.11 3.05
CA GLY A 207 19.51 32.55 1.71
C GLY A 207 19.44 31.02 1.66
N HIS A 208 18.92 30.38 2.71
CA HIS A 208 18.74 28.93 2.76
C HIS A 208 17.69 28.48 1.74
N ARG A 209 18.01 27.38 1.07
CA ARG A 209 17.20 26.81 -0.01
C ARG A 209 15.89 26.16 0.52
N TRP A 210 15.84 25.83 1.81
CA TRP A 210 14.73 25.15 2.49
C TRP A 210 14.19 25.97 3.68
N SER A 211 12.87 26.13 3.75
CA SER A 211 12.16 26.71 4.90
C SER A 211 11.96 25.68 6.01
N PHE A 212 11.60 26.12 7.23
CA PHE A 212 11.26 25.20 8.32
C PHE A 212 10.15 24.19 7.92
N SER A 213 9.17 24.64 7.13
CA SER A 213 8.11 23.79 6.58
C SER A 213 8.67 22.69 5.67
N ASP A 214 9.72 22.99 4.89
CA ASP A 214 10.35 22.01 3.99
C ASP A 214 11.14 20.95 4.78
N ILE A 215 11.81 21.35 5.87
CA ILE A 215 12.50 20.41 6.78
C ILE A 215 11.48 19.46 7.42
N LEU A 216 10.36 19.99 7.91
CA LEU A 216 9.26 19.20 8.46
C LEU A 216 8.66 18.24 7.43
N TYR A 217 8.50 18.69 6.18
CA TYR A 217 8.04 17.82 5.10
C TYR A 217 9.00 16.65 4.87
N LEU A 218 10.31 16.93 4.74
CA LEU A 218 11.31 15.88 4.54
C LEU A 218 11.41 14.93 5.73
N LEU A 219 11.31 15.43 6.97
CA LEU A 219 11.22 14.60 8.16
C LEU A 219 10.00 13.66 8.08
N GLY A 220 8.82 14.21 7.77
CA GLY A 220 7.60 13.42 7.60
C GLY A 220 7.70 12.37 6.51
N ALA A 221 8.24 12.74 5.34
CA ALA A 221 8.47 11.82 4.23
C ALA A 221 9.47 10.70 4.57
N THR A 222 10.52 11.02 5.33
CA THR A 222 11.53 10.03 5.76
C THR A 222 10.96 9.11 6.84
N LEU A 223 10.25 9.64 7.83
CA LEU A 223 9.58 8.86 8.88
C LEU A 223 8.60 7.86 8.28
N LYS A 224 7.84 8.27 7.25
CA LYS A 224 6.95 7.38 6.48
C LYS A 224 7.70 6.18 5.91
N LEU A 225 8.86 6.39 5.28
CA LEU A 225 9.68 5.32 4.71
C LEU A 225 10.25 4.36 5.77
N THR A 226 10.47 4.84 7.00
CA THR A 226 10.89 4.00 8.13
C THR A 226 9.74 3.28 8.86
N GLY A 227 8.49 3.50 8.43
CA GLY A 227 7.29 2.94 9.07
C GLY A 227 6.84 3.64 10.35
N ARG A 228 7.44 4.78 10.73
CA ARG A 228 7.05 5.61 11.89
C ARG A 228 5.87 6.51 11.54
N LEU A 229 4.75 5.90 11.14
CA LEU A 229 3.61 6.56 10.51
C LEU A 229 2.96 7.67 11.37
N SER A 230 2.76 7.45 12.67
CA SER A 230 2.14 8.44 13.56
C SER A 230 2.96 9.72 13.65
N GLU A 231 4.28 9.58 13.76
CA GLU A 231 5.23 10.69 13.86
C GLU A 231 5.39 11.39 12.50
N ALA A 232 5.39 10.59 11.41
CA ALA A 232 5.36 11.12 10.06
C ALA A 232 4.16 12.05 9.85
N ARG A 233 2.96 11.61 10.26
CA ARG A 233 1.74 12.42 10.17
C ARG A 233 1.84 13.71 10.98
N GLU A 234 2.39 13.66 12.18
CA GLU A 234 2.57 14.85 13.02
C GLU A 234 3.49 15.88 12.34
N ALA A 235 4.64 15.44 11.83
CA ALA A 235 5.59 16.29 11.12
C ALA A 235 4.97 16.91 9.85
N LEU A 236 4.21 16.13 9.07
CA LEU A 236 3.50 16.62 7.90
C LEU A 236 2.40 17.63 8.26
N ASN A 237 1.64 17.39 9.33
CA ASN A 237 0.60 18.33 9.78
C ASN A 237 1.21 19.67 10.21
N LYS A 238 2.35 19.65 10.92
CA LYS A 238 3.11 20.87 11.23
C LYS A 238 3.60 21.57 9.94
N SER A 239 4.11 20.81 8.97
CA SER A 239 4.52 21.35 7.66
C SER A 239 3.37 22.05 6.93
N ILE A 240 2.17 21.45 6.93
CA ILE A 240 0.94 22.00 6.33
C ILE A 240 0.56 23.31 7.01
N GLN A 241 0.59 23.37 8.35
CA GLN A 241 0.26 24.56 9.13
C GLN A 241 1.22 25.72 8.85
N SER A 242 2.52 25.44 8.66
CA SER A 242 3.51 26.47 8.33
C SER A 242 3.42 27.02 6.90
N GLY A 243 2.69 26.36 6.00
CA GLY A 243 2.36 26.90 4.67
C GLY A 243 3.53 27.02 3.69
N GLY A 244 4.37 25.97 3.55
CA GLY A 244 5.52 25.95 2.64
C GLY A 244 5.24 25.50 1.20
N ARG A 245 6.30 25.46 0.37
CA ARG A 245 6.24 25.04 -1.05
C ARG A 245 5.70 23.62 -1.22
N HIS A 246 5.98 22.74 -0.26
CA HIS A 246 5.58 21.33 -0.29
C HIS A 246 4.22 21.07 0.38
N SER A 247 3.43 22.10 0.71
CA SER A 247 2.16 21.95 1.45
C SER A 247 1.18 20.97 0.78
N ILE A 248 1.02 21.03 -0.56
CA ILE A 248 0.19 20.07 -1.31
C ILE A 248 0.70 18.63 -1.16
N ASN A 249 2.01 18.41 -1.31
CA ASN A 249 2.61 17.08 -1.15
C ASN A 249 2.46 16.59 0.30
N ALA A 250 2.62 17.48 1.28
CA ALA A 250 2.40 17.16 2.69
C ALA A 250 0.96 16.73 2.97
N MET A 251 -0.03 17.40 2.37
CA MET A 251 -1.44 17.00 2.47
C MET A 251 -1.68 15.62 1.86
N ILE A 252 -1.13 15.35 0.67
CA ILE A 252 -1.27 14.05 -0.01
C ILE A 252 -0.60 12.94 0.81
N ASP A 253 0.64 13.14 1.24
CA ASP A 253 1.38 12.16 2.04
C ASP A 253 0.71 11.91 3.40
N SER A 254 0.20 12.96 4.05
CA SER A 254 -0.55 12.84 5.31
C SER A 254 -1.86 12.08 5.09
N ALA A 255 -2.57 12.30 3.99
CA ALA A 255 -3.79 11.56 3.64
C ALA A 255 -3.51 10.07 3.38
N LEU A 256 -2.39 9.75 2.71
CA LEU A 256 -1.94 8.39 2.49
C LEU A 256 -1.58 7.70 3.82
N ILE A 257 -0.92 8.41 4.73
CA ILE A 257 -0.61 7.89 6.07
C ILE A 257 -1.88 7.67 6.88
N CYS A 258 -2.87 8.58 6.82
CA CYS A 258 -4.17 8.35 7.47
C CYS A 258 -4.78 7.03 7.01
N ARG A 259 -4.78 6.76 5.69
CA ARG A 259 -5.25 5.48 5.15
C ARG A 259 -4.48 4.29 5.72
N GLU A 260 -3.15 4.36 5.80
CA GLU A 260 -2.31 3.31 6.37
C GLU A 260 -2.50 3.12 7.89
N LEU A 261 -2.89 4.17 8.61
CA LEU A 261 -3.24 4.08 10.03
C LEU A 261 -4.67 3.59 10.27
N GLY A 262 -5.51 3.54 9.24
CA GLY A 262 -6.94 3.22 9.35
C GLY A 262 -7.84 4.45 9.54
N ASP A 263 -7.27 5.65 9.54
CA ASP A 263 -7.94 6.94 9.73
C ASP A 263 -8.47 7.54 8.41
N ASP A 264 -9.35 8.54 8.51
CA ASP A 264 -9.92 9.24 7.35
C ASP A 264 -9.04 10.40 6.86
N GLY A 265 -8.47 10.27 5.66
CA GLY A 265 -7.69 11.31 4.98
C GLY A 265 -8.50 12.21 4.02
N LEU A 266 -9.82 12.10 3.97
CA LEU A 266 -10.64 12.75 2.95
C LEU A 266 -10.52 14.28 2.93
N GLU A 267 -10.49 14.91 4.10
CA GLU A 267 -10.37 16.36 4.23
C GLU A 267 -9.06 16.88 3.64
N LEU A 268 -7.95 16.16 3.86
CA LEU A 268 -6.64 16.50 3.33
C LEU A 268 -6.62 16.46 1.79
N TYR A 269 -7.28 15.47 1.18
CA TYR A 269 -7.43 15.45 -0.28
C TYR A 269 -8.29 16.61 -0.78
N ASN A 270 -9.34 17.00 -0.07
CA ASN A 270 -10.17 18.15 -0.43
C ASN A 270 -9.38 19.47 -0.34
N LEU A 271 -8.56 19.63 0.70
CA LEU A 271 -7.66 20.78 0.85
C LEU A 271 -6.59 20.82 -0.25
N ALA A 272 -5.98 19.68 -0.57
CA ALA A 272 -5.00 19.57 -1.65
C ALA A 272 -5.61 19.94 -3.01
N LEU A 273 -6.83 19.45 -3.31
CA LEU A 273 -7.57 19.82 -4.52
C LEU A 273 -7.86 21.32 -4.55
N LEU A 274 -8.34 21.89 -3.43
CA LEU A 274 -8.63 23.32 -3.34
C LEU A 274 -7.39 24.17 -3.68
N GLU A 275 -6.22 23.82 -3.13
CA GLU A 275 -4.99 24.57 -3.38
C GLU A 275 -4.45 24.37 -4.81
N LEU A 276 -4.55 23.14 -5.33
CA LEU A 276 -4.22 22.86 -6.73
C LEU A 276 -5.12 23.64 -7.70
N TYR A 277 -6.41 23.77 -7.41
CA TYR A 277 -7.30 24.61 -8.21
C TYR A 277 -6.88 26.07 -8.16
N LYS A 278 -6.61 26.65 -6.99
CA LYS A 278 -6.07 28.03 -6.90
C LYS A 278 -4.76 28.22 -7.68
N ARG A 279 -3.91 27.19 -7.75
CA ARG A 279 -2.69 27.23 -8.55
C ARG A 279 -2.98 27.20 -10.04
N LEU A 280 -3.93 26.34 -10.46
CA LEU A 280 -4.38 26.26 -11.85
C LEU A 280 -4.90 27.61 -12.33
N GLU A 281 -5.64 28.30 -11.46
CA GLU A 281 -6.17 29.64 -11.71
C GLU A 281 -5.11 30.71 -11.99
N LYS A 282 -3.88 30.53 -11.50
CA LYS A 282 -2.76 31.47 -11.62
C LYS A 282 -1.80 31.10 -12.76
N GLU A 283 -1.41 29.82 -12.84
CA GLU A 283 -0.32 29.35 -13.70
C GLU A 283 -0.80 28.60 -14.94
N GLY A 284 -1.97 27.94 -14.88
CA GLY A 284 -2.59 27.26 -16.04
C GLY A 284 -1.73 26.22 -16.76
N ASN A 285 -0.80 25.52 -16.08
CA ASN A 285 0.13 24.58 -16.70
C ASN A 285 -0.31 23.10 -16.64
N ASP A 286 0.22 22.29 -17.56
CA ASP A 286 -0.08 20.85 -17.68
C ASP A 286 0.28 20.05 -16.41
N SER A 287 1.35 20.46 -15.70
CA SER A 287 1.76 19.80 -14.47
C SER A 287 0.73 19.94 -13.34
N THR A 288 0.01 21.08 -13.28
CA THR A 288 -1.09 21.26 -12.32
C THR A 288 -2.28 20.36 -12.67
N PHE A 289 -2.61 20.19 -13.96
CA PHE A 289 -3.65 19.25 -14.37
C PHE A 289 -3.31 17.80 -14.01
N ALA A 290 -2.06 17.39 -14.25
CA ALA A 290 -1.59 16.06 -13.85
C ALA A 290 -1.69 15.84 -12.33
N ALA A 291 -1.32 16.84 -11.54
CA ALA A 291 -1.45 16.78 -10.08
C ALA A 291 -2.92 16.69 -9.62
N ILE A 292 -3.83 17.48 -10.21
CA ILE A 292 -5.27 17.40 -9.92
C ILE A 292 -5.80 16.00 -10.25
N SER A 293 -5.49 15.47 -11.44
CA SER A 293 -5.86 14.11 -11.83
C SER A 293 -5.37 13.08 -10.82
N ASN A 294 -4.12 13.17 -10.38
CA ASN A 294 -3.55 12.25 -9.39
C ASN A 294 -4.31 12.31 -8.06
N VAL A 295 -4.58 13.52 -7.53
CA VAL A 295 -5.30 13.67 -6.24
C VAL A 295 -6.72 13.13 -6.32
N TRP A 296 -7.45 13.34 -7.43
CA TRP A 296 -8.76 12.70 -7.64
C TRP A 296 -8.67 11.18 -7.67
N GLY A 297 -7.64 10.63 -8.32
CA GLY A 297 -7.39 9.19 -8.36
C GLY A 297 -7.15 8.61 -6.96
N LEU A 298 -6.28 9.25 -6.17
CA LEU A 298 -5.97 8.85 -4.79
C LEU A 298 -7.19 8.98 -3.86
N ARG A 299 -8.01 10.02 -4.04
CA ARG A 299 -9.26 10.16 -3.29
C ARG A 299 -10.29 9.09 -3.68
N GLY A 300 -10.34 8.73 -4.97
CA GLY A 300 -11.13 7.59 -5.45
C GLY A 300 -10.69 6.26 -4.85
N GLU A 301 -9.38 6.02 -4.74
CA GLU A 301 -8.82 4.85 -4.04
C GLU A 301 -9.21 4.80 -2.55
N LEU A 302 -9.22 5.96 -1.88
CA LEU A 302 -9.67 6.03 -0.49
C LEU A 302 -11.14 5.61 -0.38
N TRP A 303 -12.01 6.09 -1.26
CA TRP A 303 -13.42 5.67 -1.28
C TRP A 303 -13.59 4.18 -1.58
N GLU A 304 -12.82 3.63 -2.52
CA GLU A 304 -12.80 2.20 -2.84
C GLU A 304 -12.42 1.37 -1.59
N SER A 305 -11.39 1.82 -0.85
CA SER A 305 -10.95 1.17 0.40
C SER A 305 -12.02 1.16 1.48
N LYS A 306 -12.89 2.20 1.51
CA LYS A 306 -14.04 2.30 2.42
C LYS A 306 -15.27 1.50 1.96
N GLY A 307 -15.22 0.96 0.75
CA GLY A 307 -16.33 0.26 0.11
C GLY A 307 -17.40 1.20 -0.48
N ASP A 308 -17.17 2.51 -0.52
CA ASP A 308 -18.06 3.47 -1.20
C ASP A 308 -17.71 3.55 -2.68
N LEU A 309 -18.15 2.51 -3.41
CA LEU A 309 -17.84 2.36 -4.82
C LEU A 309 -18.47 3.46 -5.70
N HIS A 310 -19.51 4.15 -5.23
CA HIS A 310 -20.12 5.24 -6.01
C HIS A 310 -19.20 6.47 -6.04
N ASN A 311 -18.72 6.89 -4.87
CA ASN A 311 -17.76 7.99 -4.78
C ASN A 311 -16.41 7.61 -5.40
N ALA A 312 -15.98 6.35 -5.25
CA ALA A 312 -14.78 5.84 -5.90
C ALA A 312 -14.87 5.90 -7.43
N LEU A 313 -16.00 5.42 -7.99
CA LEU A 313 -16.27 5.47 -9.43
C LEU A 313 -16.24 6.90 -9.96
N ARG A 314 -16.92 7.83 -9.27
CA ARG A 314 -16.97 9.25 -9.64
C ARG A 314 -15.56 9.84 -9.67
N ASP A 315 -14.81 9.70 -8.59
CA ASP A 315 -13.52 10.35 -8.42
C ASP A 315 -12.46 9.76 -9.38
N CYS A 316 -12.45 8.44 -9.58
CA CYS A 316 -11.58 7.81 -10.57
C CYS A 316 -11.95 8.20 -12.01
N PHE A 317 -13.25 8.36 -12.31
CA PHE A 317 -13.70 8.82 -13.62
C PHE A 317 -13.27 10.26 -13.90
N ILE A 318 -13.33 11.15 -12.90
CA ILE A 318 -12.78 12.52 -12.99
C ILE A 318 -11.28 12.46 -13.26
N SER A 319 -10.54 11.67 -12.49
CA SER A 319 -9.09 11.50 -12.66
C SER A 319 -8.72 11.09 -14.08
N PHE A 320 -9.37 10.06 -14.61
CA PHE A 320 -9.17 9.58 -15.98
C PHE A 320 -9.60 10.61 -17.04
N SER A 321 -10.70 11.33 -16.81
CA SER A 321 -11.17 12.36 -17.75
C SER A 321 -10.20 13.53 -17.87
N ILE A 322 -9.50 13.88 -16.79
CA ILE A 322 -8.47 14.93 -16.79
C ILE A 322 -7.16 14.41 -17.43
N ASN A 323 -6.77 13.18 -17.12
CA ASN A 323 -5.57 12.55 -17.68
C ASN A 323 -5.89 11.14 -18.22
N PRO A 324 -6.19 11.01 -19.51
CA PRO A 324 -6.47 9.71 -20.13
C PRO A 324 -5.30 8.72 -20.08
N LYS A 325 -4.07 9.17 -19.82
CA LYS A 325 -2.91 8.29 -19.62
C LYS A 325 -2.94 7.58 -18.27
N ASN A 326 -3.76 8.01 -17.32
CA ASN A 326 -3.94 7.34 -16.03
C ASN A 326 -4.81 6.08 -16.18
N THR A 327 -4.24 5.03 -16.76
CA THR A 327 -4.92 3.74 -16.96
C THR A 327 -5.30 3.08 -15.63
N GLY A 328 -4.58 3.38 -14.55
CA GLY A 328 -4.91 2.94 -13.20
C GLY A 328 -6.28 3.44 -12.71
N ALA A 329 -6.60 4.71 -12.99
CA ALA A 329 -7.92 5.27 -12.70
C ALA A 329 -9.01 4.62 -13.57
N LEU A 330 -8.75 4.40 -14.86
CA LEU A 330 -9.70 3.73 -15.76
C LEU A 330 -10.01 2.30 -15.32
N VAL A 331 -9.00 1.52 -14.92
CA VAL A 331 -9.20 0.17 -14.39
C VAL A 331 -10.11 0.19 -13.15
N ARG A 332 -9.93 1.17 -12.26
CA ARG A 332 -10.81 1.32 -11.08
C ARG A 332 -12.23 1.71 -11.46
N VAL A 333 -12.41 2.56 -12.48
CA VAL A 333 -13.74 2.87 -13.04
C VAL A 333 -14.44 1.59 -13.49
N VAL A 334 -13.76 0.75 -14.28
CA VAL A 334 -14.33 -0.53 -14.77
C VAL A 334 -14.69 -1.45 -13.60
N ARG A 335 -13.77 -1.65 -12.63
CA ARG A 335 -13.99 -2.49 -11.44
C ARG A 335 -15.15 -2.02 -10.57
N CYS A 336 -15.22 -0.71 -10.29
CA CYS A 336 -16.30 -0.13 -9.49
C CYS A 336 -17.64 -0.28 -10.20
N ALA A 337 -17.69 0.01 -11.51
CA ALA A 337 -18.91 -0.13 -12.31
C ALA A 337 -19.41 -1.59 -12.35
N GLN A 338 -18.52 -2.56 -12.55
CA GLN A 338 -18.84 -4.00 -12.47
C GLN A 338 -19.45 -4.37 -11.12
N SER A 339 -18.79 -3.96 -10.03
CA SER A 339 -19.22 -4.26 -8.66
C SER A 339 -20.55 -3.61 -8.28
N LEU A 340 -20.90 -2.49 -8.93
CA LEU A 340 -22.17 -1.79 -8.80
C LEU A 340 -23.26 -2.32 -9.74
N GLY A 341 -22.96 -3.31 -10.58
CA GLY A 341 -23.88 -3.90 -11.54
C GLY A 341 -24.10 -3.08 -12.81
N ALA A 342 -23.33 -2.01 -13.04
CA ALA A 342 -23.42 -1.17 -14.23
C ALA A 342 -22.60 -1.76 -15.40
N PHE A 343 -22.97 -2.98 -15.80
CA PHE A 343 -22.21 -3.77 -16.76
C PHE A 343 -22.07 -3.09 -18.13
N SER A 344 -23.12 -2.45 -18.64
CA SER A 344 -23.07 -1.75 -19.94
C SER A 344 -22.10 -0.56 -19.93
N PHE A 345 -22.01 0.17 -18.81
CA PHE A 345 -21.05 1.25 -18.65
C PHE A 345 -19.62 0.70 -18.51
N ALA A 346 -19.44 -0.35 -17.70
CA ALA A 346 -18.16 -1.02 -17.54
C ALA A 346 -17.60 -1.56 -18.87
N ASP A 347 -18.46 -2.12 -19.72
CA ASP A 347 -18.13 -2.62 -21.06
C ASP A 347 -17.54 -1.51 -21.94
N LYS A 348 -18.23 -0.36 -22.00
CA LYS A 348 -17.75 0.81 -22.75
C LYS A 348 -16.40 1.31 -22.26
N MET A 349 -16.22 1.42 -20.93
CA MET A 349 -14.95 1.87 -20.34
C MET A 349 -13.83 0.84 -20.56
N LEU A 350 -14.14 -0.46 -20.54
CA LEU A 350 -13.16 -1.50 -20.83
C LEU A 350 -12.60 -1.40 -22.26
N TYR A 351 -13.42 -1.01 -23.25
CA TYR A 351 -12.93 -0.79 -24.62
C TYR A 351 -11.99 0.41 -24.78
N THR A 352 -12.04 1.37 -23.84
CA THR A 352 -11.07 2.49 -23.84
C THR A 352 -9.69 2.10 -23.29
N LEU A 353 -9.59 0.95 -22.63
CA LEU A 353 -8.31 0.42 -22.14
C LEU A 353 -7.54 -0.21 -23.30
N ASP A 354 -6.22 0.00 -23.36
CA ASP A 354 -5.39 -0.60 -24.41
C ASP A 354 -5.55 -2.13 -24.43
N SER A 355 -5.56 -2.71 -25.61
CA SER A 355 -5.49 -4.16 -25.81
C SER A 355 -4.25 -4.80 -25.19
N SER A 356 -3.15 -4.05 -25.08
CA SER A 356 -1.93 -4.51 -24.42
C SER A 356 -1.97 -4.38 -22.89
N ASP A 357 -3.00 -3.75 -22.31
CA ASP A 357 -3.10 -3.63 -20.85
C ASP A 357 -3.39 -4.99 -20.24
N GLU A 358 -2.47 -5.47 -19.43
CA GLU A 358 -2.50 -6.86 -19.02
C GLU A 358 -3.53 -7.14 -17.92
N ARG A 359 -4.18 -6.09 -17.39
CA ARG A 359 -5.31 -6.19 -16.46
C ARG A 359 -6.63 -6.36 -17.21
N ARG A 360 -6.68 -6.00 -18.50
CA ARG A 360 -7.87 -6.04 -19.35
C ARG A 360 -8.51 -7.44 -19.41
N PRO A 361 -7.78 -8.55 -19.59
CA PRO A 361 -8.40 -9.87 -19.75
C PRO A 361 -9.23 -10.30 -18.54
N LEU A 362 -8.74 -10.06 -17.32
CA LEU A 362 -9.47 -10.39 -16.10
C LEU A 362 -10.76 -9.59 -15.99
N LEU A 363 -10.66 -8.26 -16.18
CA LEU A 363 -11.82 -7.37 -16.16
C LEU A 363 -12.86 -7.79 -17.19
N GLN A 364 -12.42 -8.18 -18.38
CA GLN A 364 -13.27 -8.61 -19.47
C GLN A 364 -14.04 -9.90 -19.16
N HIS A 365 -13.35 -10.93 -18.68
CA HIS A 365 -13.98 -12.22 -18.39
C HIS A 365 -14.98 -12.10 -17.23
N ILE A 366 -14.61 -11.41 -16.16
CA ILE A 366 -15.52 -11.16 -15.03
C ILE A 366 -16.74 -10.35 -15.50
N LEU A 367 -16.53 -9.30 -16.29
CA LEU A 367 -17.62 -8.48 -16.82
C LEU A 367 -18.62 -9.33 -17.60
N PHE A 368 -18.15 -10.06 -18.61
CA PHE A 368 -19.03 -10.86 -19.45
C PHE A 368 -19.71 -11.97 -18.68
N TYR A 369 -18.98 -12.61 -17.77
CA TYR A 369 -19.54 -13.62 -16.89
C TYR A 369 -20.71 -13.08 -16.07
N MET A 370 -20.48 -11.98 -15.33
CA MET A 370 -21.53 -11.36 -14.50
C MET A 370 -22.69 -10.83 -15.34
N LYS A 371 -22.40 -10.18 -16.48
CA LYS A 371 -23.41 -9.64 -17.40
C LYS A 371 -24.31 -10.74 -17.96
N SER A 372 -23.75 -11.90 -18.31
CA SER A 372 -24.51 -13.05 -18.84
C SER A 372 -25.42 -13.74 -17.82
N ARG A 373 -25.17 -13.53 -16.52
CA ARG A 373 -25.86 -14.22 -15.41
C ARG A 373 -26.64 -13.30 -14.48
N VAL A 374 -26.71 -12.01 -14.80
CA VAL A 374 -27.36 -11.00 -13.94
C VAL A 374 -28.79 -11.36 -13.55
N ASP A 375 -29.55 -11.92 -14.49
CA ASP A 375 -30.96 -12.32 -14.30
C ASP A 375 -31.15 -13.83 -14.14
N MET A 376 -30.07 -14.60 -14.09
CA MET A 376 -30.13 -16.05 -13.86
C MET A 376 -30.32 -16.36 -12.37
N PRO A 377 -30.85 -17.55 -12.02
CA PRO A 377 -30.90 -18.03 -10.65
C PRO A 377 -29.52 -18.00 -9.99
N LEU A 378 -29.45 -17.64 -8.71
CA LEU A 378 -28.18 -17.46 -8.01
C LEU A 378 -27.31 -18.73 -8.02
N GLU A 379 -27.94 -19.91 -8.04
CA GLU A 379 -27.28 -21.21 -8.08
C GLU A 379 -26.46 -21.44 -9.37
N SER A 380 -26.75 -20.69 -10.43
CA SER A 380 -26.00 -20.73 -11.69
C SER A 380 -24.71 -19.88 -11.66
N PHE A 381 -24.48 -19.14 -10.57
CA PHE A 381 -23.30 -18.31 -10.39
C PHE A 381 -22.24 -19.04 -9.58
N ASN A 382 -21.15 -19.41 -10.24
CA ASN A 382 -20.00 -20.05 -9.64
C ASN A 382 -18.71 -19.65 -10.38
N LEU A 383 -18.03 -18.62 -9.86
CA LEU A 383 -16.79 -18.11 -10.46
C LEU A 383 -15.65 -19.13 -10.40
N ASP A 384 -15.63 -20.01 -9.39
CA ASP A 384 -14.58 -21.02 -9.24
C ASP A 384 -14.63 -22.07 -10.36
N GLU A 385 -15.83 -22.49 -10.78
CA GLU A 385 -15.98 -23.48 -11.85
C GLU A 385 -16.02 -22.85 -13.24
N ASP A 386 -16.63 -21.68 -13.38
CA ASP A 386 -16.96 -21.14 -14.70
C ASP A 386 -15.88 -20.22 -15.30
N LEU A 387 -15.00 -19.62 -14.49
CA LEU A 387 -13.91 -18.81 -15.04
C LEU A 387 -12.79 -19.73 -15.56
N PRO A 388 -12.23 -19.43 -16.75
CA PRO A 388 -11.07 -20.15 -17.26
C PRO A 388 -9.91 -20.13 -16.26
N VAL A 389 -9.21 -21.25 -16.14
CA VAL A 389 -8.17 -21.42 -15.12
C VAL A 389 -7.01 -20.44 -15.34
N GLU A 390 -6.70 -20.13 -16.59
CA GLU A 390 -5.67 -19.18 -17.00
C GLU A 390 -6.02 -17.74 -16.58
N VAL A 391 -7.33 -17.41 -16.52
CA VAL A 391 -7.80 -16.10 -16.04
C VAL A 391 -7.73 -16.03 -14.52
N LYS A 392 -8.09 -17.12 -13.83
CA LYS A 392 -7.96 -17.23 -12.37
C LYS A 392 -6.49 -17.10 -11.95
N GLU A 393 -5.61 -17.90 -12.54
CA GLU A 393 -4.17 -17.87 -12.22
C GLU A 393 -3.48 -16.61 -12.72
N GLY A 394 -3.74 -16.17 -13.94
CA GLY A 394 -3.10 -14.97 -14.47
C GLY A 394 -3.52 -13.71 -13.72
N GLY A 395 -4.73 -13.70 -13.16
CA GLY A 395 -5.12 -12.69 -12.19
C GLY A 395 -4.26 -12.74 -10.93
N VAL A 396 -4.07 -13.94 -10.36
CA VAL A 396 -3.45 -14.17 -9.05
C VAL A 396 -1.92 -14.01 -9.10
N CYS A 397 -1.29 -14.54 -10.14
CA CYS A 397 0.15 -14.47 -10.42
C CYS A 397 0.55 -13.21 -11.21
N GLY A 398 -0.42 -12.40 -11.64
CA GLY A 398 -0.20 -11.14 -12.36
C GLY A 398 0.16 -11.29 -13.85
N VAL A 399 0.06 -12.49 -14.44
CA VAL A 399 0.33 -12.77 -15.86
C VAL A 399 -0.83 -13.50 -16.52
N ILE A 400 -1.70 -12.80 -17.25
CA ILE A 400 -2.76 -13.42 -18.05
C ILE A 400 -2.26 -13.62 -19.48
N PRO A 401 -2.20 -14.85 -20.02
CA PRO A 401 -1.84 -15.06 -21.41
C PRO A 401 -2.89 -14.44 -22.36
N ALA A 402 -2.45 -14.06 -23.56
CA ALA A 402 -3.35 -13.56 -24.61
C ALA A 402 -4.30 -14.69 -25.05
N MET A 403 -5.54 -14.66 -24.56
CA MET A 403 -6.56 -15.66 -24.86
C MET A 403 -7.43 -15.19 -26.04
N PRO A 404 -7.87 -16.09 -26.94
CA PRO A 404 -8.81 -15.74 -28.00
C PRO A 404 -10.10 -15.18 -27.39
N HIS A 405 -10.68 -14.18 -28.06
CA HIS A 405 -12.00 -13.64 -27.69
C HIS A 405 -13.00 -14.78 -27.48
N PRO A 406 -13.83 -14.75 -26.42
CA PRO A 406 -14.89 -15.75 -26.25
C PRO A 406 -15.83 -15.67 -27.45
N SER A 407 -15.63 -16.57 -28.41
CA SER A 407 -16.40 -16.71 -29.64
C SER A 407 -17.66 -17.52 -29.36
N SER A 408 -18.51 -17.04 -28.47
CA SER A 408 -19.89 -17.53 -28.30
C SER A 408 -20.60 -16.72 -27.21
N CYS A 409 -20.96 -15.49 -27.52
CA CYS A 409 -22.22 -14.97 -27.02
C CYS A 409 -22.97 -14.54 -28.28
N GLU A 410 -23.78 -15.47 -28.81
CA GLU A 410 -24.88 -15.07 -29.67
C GLU A 410 -25.58 -13.90 -28.98
N THR A 411 -25.79 -12.85 -29.76
CA THR A 411 -26.54 -11.66 -29.36
C THR A 411 -27.84 -12.09 -28.70
N SER A 412 -27.87 -12.14 -27.36
CA SER A 412 -29.12 -12.24 -26.64
C SER A 412 -29.80 -10.89 -26.75
N SER A 413 -30.61 -10.76 -27.79
CA SER A 413 -31.43 -9.59 -28.12
C SER A 413 -32.55 -9.32 -27.09
N ASN A 414 -32.41 -9.80 -25.85
CA ASN A 414 -33.45 -9.77 -24.81
C ASN A 414 -33.00 -9.12 -23.49
N CYS A 415 -31.79 -8.54 -23.39
CA CYS A 415 -31.54 -7.56 -22.34
C CYS A 415 -32.14 -6.24 -22.82
N SER A 416 -33.25 -5.82 -22.21
CA SER A 416 -33.89 -4.54 -22.51
C SER A 416 -32.86 -3.41 -22.51
N ASP A 417 -32.71 -2.78 -23.66
CA ASP A 417 -31.82 -1.65 -23.91
C ASP A 417 -32.16 -0.49 -22.96
N ASP A 418 -31.34 -0.29 -21.93
CA ASP A 418 -31.26 1.02 -21.28
C ASP A 418 -30.67 2.00 -22.31
N ALA A 419 -31.47 3.03 -22.62
CA ALA A 419 -31.30 3.95 -23.73
C ALA A 419 -29.84 4.34 -24.05
N PHE A 420 -29.47 4.04 -25.30
CA PHE A 420 -28.21 4.38 -25.93
C PHE A 420 -27.88 5.89 -25.82
N VAL A 421 -26.78 6.21 -25.16
CA VAL A 421 -25.98 7.40 -25.45
C VAL A 421 -24.71 6.91 -26.15
N ASP A 422 -24.39 7.52 -27.29
CA ASP A 422 -23.12 7.37 -28.00
C ASP A 422 -22.04 8.18 -27.25
N TRP A 423 -21.01 7.50 -26.75
CA TRP A 423 -19.95 8.12 -25.92
C TRP A 423 -18.75 8.57 -26.77
N SER A 424 -18.72 8.24 -28.06
CA SER A 424 -17.60 8.55 -28.95
C SER A 424 -17.58 10.02 -29.37
N GLN A 425 -18.75 10.67 -29.47
CA GLN A 425 -18.89 12.10 -29.78
C GLN A 425 -18.84 12.99 -28.53
N ASP A 426 -18.90 12.40 -27.34
CA ASP A 426 -19.30 13.07 -26.09
C ASP A 426 -18.14 13.29 -25.08
N MET A 427 -16.91 13.05 -25.53
CA MET A 427 -15.66 13.53 -24.90
C MET A 427 -15.31 14.97 -25.33
N SER A 428 -16.01 15.50 -26.32
CA SER A 428 -15.84 16.88 -26.82
C SER A 428 -15.98 17.95 -25.73
N PRO A 429 -16.90 17.87 -24.74
CA PRO A 429 -17.02 18.93 -23.74
C PRO A 429 -15.77 19.04 -22.85
N VAL A 430 -15.16 17.92 -22.45
CA VAL A 430 -13.94 17.93 -21.63
C VAL A 430 -12.79 18.53 -22.46
N ASN A 431 -12.54 18.02 -23.68
CA ASN A 431 -11.48 18.57 -24.54
C ASN A 431 -11.74 20.02 -25.00
N SER A 432 -13.00 20.43 -25.25
CA SER A 432 -13.34 21.78 -25.72
C SER A 432 -13.49 22.82 -24.61
N LEU A 433 -13.73 22.41 -23.36
CA LEU A 433 -13.64 23.30 -22.18
C LEU A 433 -12.19 23.63 -21.82
N PHE A 434 -11.25 22.72 -22.09
CA PHE A 434 -9.84 22.88 -21.69
C PHE A 434 -8.90 23.33 -22.83
N CYS A 435 -9.35 23.34 -24.10
CA CYS A 435 -8.53 23.77 -25.26
C CYS A 435 -8.85 25.17 -25.81
N LYS A 436 -9.60 26.03 -25.11
CA LYS A 436 -9.83 27.42 -25.55
C LYS A 436 -9.02 28.43 -24.71
N PRO A 437 -7.99 29.09 -25.28
CA PRO A 437 -7.39 30.26 -24.67
C PRO A 437 -8.45 31.37 -24.63
N GLY A 438 -8.85 31.81 -23.44
CA GLY A 438 -9.64 33.05 -23.28
C GLY A 438 -11.04 32.95 -22.66
N LEU A 439 -11.44 31.83 -22.06
CA LEU A 439 -12.74 31.76 -21.35
C LEU A 439 -12.58 31.91 -19.84
N ALA A 440 -12.51 33.17 -19.41
CA ALA A 440 -12.93 33.61 -18.08
C ALA A 440 -14.47 33.59 -17.95
N ALA A 441 -15.13 32.51 -18.40
CA ALA A 441 -16.49 32.20 -17.95
C ALA A 441 -16.36 31.62 -16.54
N SER A 442 -17.18 32.08 -15.59
CA SER A 442 -16.98 31.83 -14.16
C SER A 442 -16.66 30.36 -13.88
N ARG A 443 -15.55 30.14 -13.18
CA ARG A 443 -14.98 28.82 -12.90
C ARG A 443 -16.02 27.86 -12.29
N ASP A 444 -16.99 28.39 -11.55
CA ASP A 444 -18.18 27.68 -11.04
C ASP A 444 -19.00 26.98 -12.14
N SER A 445 -19.18 27.59 -13.32
CA SER A 445 -19.93 27.02 -14.45
C SER A 445 -19.27 25.76 -15.00
N ILE A 446 -17.94 25.70 -15.02
CA ILE A 446 -17.18 24.55 -15.51
C ILE A 446 -17.31 23.38 -14.54
N PHE A 447 -17.15 23.65 -13.23
CA PHE A 447 -17.30 22.64 -12.19
C PHE A 447 -18.71 22.11 -12.08
N THR A 448 -19.73 22.99 -12.11
CA THR A 448 -21.13 22.56 -12.10
C THR A 448 -21.47 21.78 -13.36
N ASN A 449 -20.92 22.11 -14.54
CA ASN A 449 -21.18 21.35 -15.76
C ASN A 449 -20.48 19.99 -15.77
N ILE A 450 -19.22 19.88 -15.32
CA ILE A 450 -18.52 18.59 -15.19
C ILE A 450 -19.24 17.73 -14.16
N GLN A 451 -19.52 18.29 -12.97
CA GLN A 451 -20.25 17.60 -11.91
C GLN A 451 -21.65 17.17 -12.38
N ALA A 452 -22.44 18.04 -13.03
CA ALA A 452 -23.78 17.70 -13.51
C ALA A 452 -23.76 16.75 -14.71
N ASN A 453 -22.72 16.76 -15.55
CA ASN A 453 -22.57 15.82 -16.66
C ASN A 453 -22.12 14.45 -16.13
N ILE A 454 -21.21 14.42 -15.15
CA ILE A 454 -20.82 13.21 -14.42
C ILE A 454 -22.00 12.66 -13.63
N GLU A 455 -22.78 13.48 -12.92
CA GLU A 455 -23.97 13.07 -12.20
C GLU A 455 -25.05 12.54 -13.15
N ARG A 456 -25.28 13.17 -14.31
CA ARG A 456 -26.16 12.60 -15.35
C ARG A 456 -25.65 11.27 -15.90
N ARG A 457 -24.34 11.13 -16.08
CA ARG A 457 -23.69 9.91 -16.60
C ARG A 457 -23.65 8.78 -15.56
N LEU A 458 -23.50 9.13 -14.28
CA LEU A 458 -23.56 8.23 -13.13
C LEU A 458 -25.00 7.92 -12.71
N ALA A 459 -26.00 8.71 -13.10
CA ALA A 459 -27.40 8.39 -12.90
C ALA A 459 -27.80 7.07 -13.59
N ILE A 460 -27.06 6.67 -14.63
CA ILE A 460 -27.18 5.36 -15.32
C ILE A 460 -26.60 4.21 -14.48
N VAL A 461 -25.68 4.51 -13.55
CA VAL A 461 -25.18 3.58 -12.52
C VAL A 461 -26.16 3.52 -11.34
N ASP A 462 -27.44 3.52 -11.66
CA ASP A 462 -28.60 3.11 -10.88
C ASP A 462 -28.49 3.33 -9.36
N THR A 463 -28.67 4.56 -8.87
CA THR A 463 -28.93 4.76 -7.44
C THR A 463 -30.34 4.26 -7.09
N THR A 464 -30.62 2.97 -7.29
CA THR A 464 -31.86 2.36 -6.83
C THR A 464 -31.83 2.32 -5.31
N THR A 465 -32.50 3.26 -4.69
CA THR A 465 -33.23 2.95 -3.46
C THR A 465 -34.26 1.91 -3.84
N SER A 466 -33.97 0.64 -3.60
CA SER A 466 -35.02 -0.37 -3.64
C SER A 466 -36.06 0.00 -2.61
N ASN A 467 -37.35 0.06 -2.98
CA ASN A 467 -38.44 0.28 -2.04
C ASN A 467 -38.94 -1.01 -1.37
N ASP A 468 -38.33 -2.16 -1.72
CA ASP A 468 -38.62 -3.46 -1.13
C ASP A 468 -38.33 -3.45 0.39
N PRO A 469 -39.37 -3.52 1.24
CA PRO A 469 -39.20 -3.46 2.69
C PRO A 469 -38.44 -4.66 3.26
N GLN A 470 -38.60 -5.85 2.66
CA GLN A 470 -37.90 -7.06 3.11
C GLN A 470 -36.41 -6.95 2.81
N LEU A 471 -36.05 -6.46 1.61
CA LEU A 471 -34.66 -6.19 1.25
C LEU A 471 -34.01 -5.16 2.19
N LYS A 472 -34.71 -4.05 2.49
CA LYS A 472 -34.22 -3.03 3.43
C LYS A 472 -34.02 -3.61 4.83
N SER A 473 -34.96 -4.43 5.30
CA SER A 473 -34.88 -5.12 6.58
C SER A 473 -33.66 -6.05 6.65
N LEU A 474 -33.46 -6.90 5.64
CA LEU A 474 -32.30 -7.78 5.55
C LEU A 474 -30.97 -6.99 5.58
N VAL A 475 -30.88 -5.91 4.81
CA VAL A 475 -29.69 -5.03 4.79
C VAL A 475 -29.44 -4.42 6.16
N SER A 476 -30.48 -3.97 6.87
CA SER A 476 -30.35 -3.44 8.23
C SER A 476 -29.74 -4.47 9.19
N TYR A 477 -30.27 -5.70 9.20
CA TYR A 477 -29.73 -6.77 10.04
C TYR A 477 -28.29 -7.14 9.67
N ALA A 478 -28.00 -7.23 8.37
CA ALA A 478 -26.65 -7.51 7.88
C ALA A 478 -25.65 -6.41 8.28
N ASP A 479 -26.02 -5.13 8.13
CA ASP A 479 -25.15 -4.00 8.48
C ASP A 479 -24.92 -3.89 9.99
N GLN A 480 -25.85 -4.37 10.82
CA GLN A 480 -25.70 -4.42 12.27
C GLN A 480 -24.67 -5.46 12.70
N ILE A 481 -24.82 -6.71 12.26
CA ILE A 481 -23.94 -7.80 12.71
C ILE A 481 -22.62 -7.85 11.95
N GLY A 482 -22.60 -7.42 10.68
CA GLY A 482 -21.45 -7.54 9.80
C GLY A 482 -20.26 -6.68 10.19
N GLN A 483 -20.47 -5.62 10.98
CA GLN A 483 -19.39 -4.78 11.48
C GLN A 483 -18.49 -5.48 12.51
N VAL A 484 -18.94 -6.61 13.08
CA VAL A 484 -18.16 -7.37 14.06
C VAL A 484 -16.81 -7.84 13.48
N ILE A 485 -16.70 -8.01 12.16
CA ILE A 485 -15.46 -8.44 11.51
C ILE A 485 -14.42 -7.32 11.37
N GLN A 486 -14.74 -6.08 11.78
CA GLN A 486 -13.78 -4.98 11.74
C GLN A 486 -12.63 -5.24 12.71
N LEU A 487 -11.41 -5.34 12.15
CA LEU A 487 -10.19 -5.39 12.95
C LEU A 487 -9.84 -3.97 13.41
N SER A 488 -9.81 -3.76 14.72
CA SER A 488 -9.36 -2.52 15.36
C SER A 488 -7.83 -2.55 15.51
N CYS A 489 -7.14 -2.63 14.37
CA CYS A 489 -5.68 -2.69 14.25
C CYS A 489 -5.19 -1.68 13.20
N VAL A 490 -3.92 -1.26 13.31
CA VAL A 490 -3.27 -0.40 12.31
C VAL A 490 -3.38 -1.03 10.91
N GLY A 491 -3.66 -0.22 9.89
CA GLY A 491 -3.77 -0.68 8.50
C GLY A 491 -5.13 -1.24 8.08
N PHE A 492 -6.09 -1.37 9.00
CA PHE A 492 -7.44 -1.87 8.71
C PHE A 492 -8.49 -0.75 8.77
N SER A 493 -8.72 -0.09 7.64
CA SER A 493 -9.80 0.89 7.48
C SER A 493 -11.18 0.21 7.43
N VAL A 494 -12.22 0.94 7.86
CA VAL A 494 -13.60 0.47 7.76
C VAL A 494 -14.03 0.31 6.31
N ASN A 495 -14.50 -0.89 5.94
CA ASN A 495 -15.09 -1.16 4.63
C ASN A 495 -16.55 -1.59 4.75
N HIS A 496 -17.47 -0.64 4.54
CA HIS A 496 -18.89 -0.87 4.76
C HIS A 496 -19.48 -1.93 3.82
N ARG A 497 -18.98 -2.02 2.59
CA ARG A 497 -19.44 -3.03 1.62
C ARG A 497 -19.03 -4.44 2.05
N GLN A 498 -17.81 -4.63 2.53
CA GLN A 498 -17.35 -5.91 3.06
C GLN A 498 -18.04 -6.28 4.38
N HIS A 499 -18.30 -5.31 5.26
CA HIS A 499 -19.08 -5.55 6.47
C HIS A 499 -20.49 -6.06 6.12
N ARG A 500 -21.18 -5.41 5.18
CA ARG A 500 -22.47 -5.89 4.71
C ARG A 500 -22.38 -7.28 4.12
N GLN A 501 -21.39 -7.52 3.25
CA GLN A 501 -21.14 -8.81 2.64
C GLN A 501 -20.98 -9.92 3.71
N CYS A 502 -20.18 -9.67 4.74
CA CYS A 502 -20.02 -10.60 5.85
C CYS A 502 -21.31 -10.77 6.65
N GLY A 503 -22.05 -9.69 6.91
CA GLY A 503 -23.33 -9.75 7.62
C GLY A 503 -24.39 -10.58 6.90
N VAL A 504 -24.59 -10.35 5.60
CA VAL A 504 -25.53 -11.15 4.79
C VAL A 504 -25.08 -12.61 4.74
N SER A 505 -23.77 -12.84 4.57
CA SER A 505 -23.20 -14.18 4.60
C SER A 505 -23.44 -14.87 5.95
N MET A 506 -23.24 -14.18 7.08
CA MET A 506 -23.50 -14.73 8.42
C MET A 506 -24.97 -15.12 8.58
N ILE A 507 -25.91 -14.28 8.10
CA ILE A 507 -27.34 -14.57 8.15
C ILE A 507 -27.65 -15.81 7.32
N GLN A 508 -27.20 -15.87 6.06
CA GLN A 508 -27.48 -17.01 5.19
C GLN A 508 -26.84 -18.31 5.71
N MET A 509 -25.58 -18.26 6.12
CA MET A 509 -24.87 -19.40 6.70
C MET A 509 -25.56 -19.89 7.97
N GLY A 510 -25.93 -18.96 8.86
CA GLY A 510 -26.62 -19.27 10.10
C GLY A 510 -28.02 -19.84 9.88
N GLN A 511 -28.81 -19.27 8.98
CA GLN A 511 -30.15 -19.78 8.59
C GLN A 511 -30.04 -21.20 8.00
N THR A 512 -29.07 -21.42 7.11
CA THR A 512 -28.85 -22.74 6.47
C THR A 512 -28.42 -23.79 7.49
N LEU A 513 -27.44 -23.46 8.35
CA LEU A 513 -26.94 -24.37 9.39
C LEU A 513 -28.00 -24.63 10.46
N ARG A 514 -28.83 -23.65 10.81
CA ARG A 514 -29.97 -23.86 11.72
C ARG A 514 -31.00 -24.82 11.12
N GLY A 515 -31.28 -24.73 9.82
CA GLY A 515 -32.13 -25.69 9.11
C GLY A 515 -31.59 -27.13 9.21
N ALA A 516 -30.26 -27.29 9.10
CA ALA A 516 -29.57 -28.57 9.27
C ALA A 516 -29.77 -29.21 10.64
N PHE A 517 -29.92 -28.41 11.69
CA PHE A 517 -30.09 -28.91 13.06
C PHE A 517 -31.51 -29.43 13.33
N VAL A 518 -32.50 -28.87 12.63
CA VAL A 518 -33.93 -29.15 12.85
C VAL A 518 -34.41 -30.31 11.99
N ASP A 519 -33.96 -30.39 10.74
CA ASP A 519 -34.38 -31.42 9.80
C ASP A 519 -33.33 -32.55 9.70
N GLN A 520 -33.62 -33.71 10.30
CA GLN A 520 -32.73 -34.87 10.26
C GLN A 520 -32.68 -35.53 8.86
N ASP A 521 -33.74 -35.40 8.05
CA ASP A 521 -33.78 -35.85 6.65
C ASP A 521 -32.99 -34.91 5.72
N TRP A 522 -32.65 -33.71 6.18
CA TRP A 522 -31.80 -32.79 5.45
C TRP A 522 -30.40 -33.38 5.19
N THR A 523 -29.88 -34.09 6.19
CA THR A 523 -28.58 -34.78 6.11
C THR A 523 -28.58 -35.97 5.14
N SER A 524 -29.74 -36.57 4.87
CA SER A 524 -29.90 -37.71 3.95
C SER A 524 -30.21 -37.28 2.51
N ARG A 525 -30.78 -36.09 2.29
CA ARG A 525 -31.11 -35.55 0.95
C ARG A 525 -29.98 -34.77 0.28
N ARG A 526 -29.05 -34.21 1.05
CA ARG A 526 -27.76 -33.65 0.60
C ARG A 526 -26.73 -33.88 1.71
N SER A 527 -25.63 -34.55 1.40
CA SER A 527 -24.44 -34.59 2.26
C SER A 527 -23.85 -33.18 2.43
N TRP A 528 -24.40 -32.36 3.31
CA TRP A 528 -23.98 -30.97 3.50
C TRP A 528 -22.82 -30.87 4.49
N GLY A 529 -21.61 -31.05 3.97
CA GLY A 529 -20.35 -30.85 4.69
C GLY A 529 -19.94 -29.39 4.81
N PHE A 530 -18.86 -29.15 5.55
CA PHE A 530 -18.33 -27.80 5.80
C PHE A 530 -17.99 -27.03 4.51
N VAL A 531 -17.62 -27.72 3.42
CA VAL A 531 -17.31 -27.06 2.13
C VAL A 531 -18.53 -26.30 1.60
N ASN A 532 -19.73 -26.89 1.65
CA ASN A 532 -20.94 -26.22 1.20
C ASN A 532 -21.35 -25.07 2.11
N PHE A 533 -21.06 -25.18 3.41
CA PHE A 533 -21.19 -24.08 4.35
C PHE A 533 -20.25 -22.91 4.00
N MET A 534 -18.98 -23.21 3.70
CA MET A 534 -17.98 -22.21 3.32
C MET A 534 -18.22 -21.62 1.93
N ASN A 535 -18.80 -22.36 1.00
CA ASN A 535 -19.17 -21.84 -0.33
C ASN A 535 -20.09 -20.62 -0.26
N ILE A 536 -20.96 -20.53 0.76
CA ILE A 536 -21.79 -19.33 1.00
C ILE A 536 -20.90 -18.12 1.32
N ALA A 537 -19.92 -18.27 2.21
CA ALA A 537 -18.98 -17.20 2.56
C ALA A 537 -18.11 -16.79 1.38
N VAL A 538 -17.61 -17.77 0.62
CA VAL A 538 -16.78 -17.55 -0.58
C VAL A 538 -17.57 -16.81 -1.65
N PHE A 539 -18.80 -17.24 -1.94
CA PHE A 539 -19.69 -16.58 -2.90
C PHE A 539 -19.87 -15.09 -2.57
N TRP A 540 -20.26 -14.78 -1.33
CA TRP A 540 -20.48 -13.41 -0.91
C TRP A 540 -19.19 -12.59 -0.97
N ARG A 541 -18.06 -13.20 -0.57
CA ARG A 541 -16.75 -12.55 -0.61
C ARG A 541 -16.25 -12.29 -2.04
N GLN A 542 -16.53 -13.19 -2.99
CA GLN A 542 -16.28 -12.96 -4.41
C GLN A 542 -17.13 -11.80 -4.93
N LEU A 543 -18.40 -11.71 -4.55
CA LEU A 543 -19.31 -10.68 -5.06
C LEU A 543 -19.01 -9.26 -4.52
N SER A 544 -18.43 -9.13 -3.32
CA SER A 544 -18.07 -7.81 -2.78
C SER A 544 -16.99 -7.10 -3.58
N ASP A 545 -16.04 -7.85 -4.14
CA ASP A 545 -15.05 -7.36 -5.10
C ASP A 545 -14.72 -8.50 -6.09
N PRO A 546 -15.44 -8.61 -7.22
CA PRO A 546 -15.28 -9.69 -8.19
C PRO A 546 -13.85 -9.79 -8.74
N CYS A 547 -13.14 -8.66 -8.77
CA CYS A 547 -11.77 -8.58 -9.27
C CYS A 547 -10.71 -8.88 -8.20
N ALA A 548 -11.10 -9.11 -6.94
CA ALA A 548 -10.19 -9.52 -5.88
C ALA A 548 -9.74 -10.99 -5.98
N GLN A 549 -10.29 -11.76 -6.93
CA GLN A 549 -9.84 -13.13 -7.26
C GLN A 549 -9.83 -14.06 -6.05
N VAL A 550 -10.96 -14.14 -5.35
CA VAL A 550 -11.14 -15.03 -4.21
C VAL A 550 -11.55 -16.39 -4.75
N PHE A 551 -10.61 -17.32 -4.87
CA PHE A 551 -10.82 -18.64 -5.45
C PHE A 551 -10.33 -19.74 -4.53
N TRP A 552 -10.98 -20.90 -4.60
CA TRP A 552 -10.46 -22.12 -3.98
C TRP A 552 -9.17 -22.55 -4.69
N ILE A 553 -8.10 -22.76 -3.93
CA ILE A 553 -6.77 -23.06 -4.50
C ILE A 553 -6.76 -24.40 -5.26
N ASN A 554 -7.56 -25.39 -4.84
CA ASN A 554 -7.72 -26.65 -5.58
C ASN A 554 -8.51 -26.51 -6.89
N ARG A 555 -8.99 -25.30 -7.23
CA ARG A 555 -9.64 -24.94 -8.50
C ARG A 555 -8.74 -24.13 -9.42
N LEU A 556 -7.47 -23.97 -9.06
CA LEU A 556 -6.42 -23.47 -9.96
C LEU A 556 -5.92 -24.61 -10.88
N THR A 557 -4.85 -24.40 -11.65
CA THR A 557 -4.30 -25.49 -12.48
C THR A 557 -3.77 -26.59 -11.58
N LYS A 558 -3.75 -27.80 -12.15
CA LYS A 558 -3.11 -28.95 -11.53
C LYS A 558 -1.65 -28.65 -11.16
N ALA A 559 -0.90 -27.98 -12.04
CA ALA A 559 0.49 -27.63 -11.81
C ALA A 559 0.67 -26.71 -10.59
N SER A 560 -0.10 -25.62 -10.50
CA SER A 560 -0.03 -24.69 -9.36
C SER A 560 -0.47 -25.34 -8.05
N PHE A 561 -1.53 -26.15 -8.09
CA PHE A 561 -2.00 -26.87 -6.91
C PHE A 561 -0.98 -27.92 -6.43
N GLU A 562 -0.41 -28.71 -7.34
CA GLU A 562 0.62 -29.71 -7.02
C GLU A 562 1.93 -29.06 -6.53
N ALA A 563 2.29 -27.89 -7.06
CA ALA A 563 3.40 -27.07 -6.55
C ALA A 563 3.14 -26.50 -5.14
N GLY A 564 1.90 -26.60 -4.64
CA GLY A 564 1.51 -26.13 -3.34
C GLY A 564 1.36 -24.61 -3.26
N PHE A 565 0.75 -24.00 -4.29
CA PHE A 565 0.43 -22.57 -4.35
C PHE A 565 0.11 -22.02 -2.95
N GLY A 566 0.88 -21.03 -2.52
CA GLY A 566 0.85 -20.52 -1.15
C GLY A 566 0.59 -19.03 -1.09
N LEU A 567 -0.21 -18.62 -0.12
CA LEU A 567 -0.45 -17.22 0.17
C LEU A 567 0.79 -16.63 0.83
N GLU A 568 1.43 -15.67 0.17
CA GLU A 568 2.55 -14.92 0.74
C GLU A 568 2.06 -13.59 1.31
N THR A 569 2.46 -13.28 2.54
CA THR A 569 2.11 -12.03 3.22
C THR A 569 3.34 -11.49 3.97
N SER A 570 3.87 -10.37 3.50
CA SER A 570 5.05 -9.72 4.08
C SER A 570 4.71 -9.01 5.40
N MET A 571 5.62 -9.09 6.37
CA MET A 571 5.63 -8.27 7.59
C MET A 571 6.67 -7.16 7.47
N GLU A 572 7.83 -7.47 6.89
CA GLU A 572 8.92 -6.53 6.60
C GLU A 572 9.38 -6.69 5.15
N GLU A 573 9.62 -5.56 4.48
CA GLU A 573 10.22 -5.47 3.15
C GLU A 573 11.42 -4.52 3.24
N GLY A 574 12.54 -5.04 3.74
CA GLY A 574 13.73 -4.25 4.08
C GLY A 574 13.47 -3.21 5.16
N HIS A 575 13.51 -1.94 4.76
CA HIS A 575 13.21 -0.82 5.66
C HIS A 575 11.72 -0.55 5.82
N TYR A 576 10.89 -1.05 4.91
CA TYR A 576 9.45 -0.85 4.96
C TYR A 576 8.78 -1.86 5.88
N LYS A 577 7.99 -1.35 6.83
CA LYS A 577 7.25 -2.14 7.82
C LYS A 577 5.79 -2.20 7.38
N VAL A 578 5.28 -3.39 7.06
CA VAL A 578 3.92 -3.54 6.53
C VAL A 578 2.91 -3.21 7.63
N PRO A 579 2.16 -2.09 7.57
CA PRO A 579 1.42 -1.57 8.73
C PRO A 579 0.39 -2.56 9.31
N ARG A 580 -0.22 -3.38 8.45
CA ARG A 580 -1.23 -4.38 8.84
C ARG A 580 -0.68 -5.52 9.67
N TYR A 581 0.57 -5.93 9.45
CA TYR A 581 1.08 -7.22 9.91
C TYR A 581 2.35 -7.09 10.75
N TYR A 582 3.02 -5.93 10.71
CA TYR A 582 4.27 -5.68 11.43
C TYR A 582 4.15 -5.92 12.95
N MET A 583 2.97 -5.74 13.53
CA MET A 583 2.74 -5.97 14.96
C MET A 583 3.02 -7.40 15.42
N TYR A 584 3.06 -8.38 14.51
CA TYR A 584 3.39 -9.78 14.80
C TYR A 584 4.84 -10.15 14.40
N CYS A 585 5.62 -9.20 13.88
CA CYS A 585 6.96 -9.48 13.36
C CYS A 585 7.88 -10.03 14.45
N ASN A 586 7.83 -9.48 15.67
CA ASN A 586 8.69 -9.90 16.77
C ASN A 586 8.35 -11.32 17.24
N GLU A 587 7.07 -11.62 17.41
CA GLU A 587 6.55 -12.94 17.78
C GLU A 587 6.90 -13.97 16.70
N ALA A 588 6.69 -13.63 15.43
CA ALA A 588 7.04 -14.49 14.30
C ALA A 588 8.55 -14.71 14.21
N LEU A 589 9.39 -13.69 14.40
CA LEU A 589 10.85 -13.83 14.40
C LEU A 589 11.32 -14.70 15.58
N SER A 590 10.74 -14.52 16.76
CA SER A 590 11.05 -15.35 17.94
C SER A 590 10.71 -16.82 17.71
N LEU A 591 9.52 -17.07 17.15
CA LEU A 591 9.09 -18.42 16.77
C LEU A 591 10.00 -19.00 15.69
N ALA A 592 10.36 -18.22 14.67
CA ALA A 592 11.24 -18.67 13.60
C ALA A 592 12.62 -19.10 14.13
N LYS A 593 13.21 -18.30 15.01
CA LYS A 593 14.49 -18.63 15.67
C LYS A 593 14.38 -19.92 16.49
N THR A 594 13.29 -20.10 17.23
CA THR A 594 13.04 -21.31 18.01
C THR A 594 12.95 -22.54 17.12
N LEU A 595 12.15 -22.48 16.06
CA LEU A 595 11.98 -23.59 15.11
C LEU A 595 13.29 -23.91 14.37
N LEU A 596 14.06 -22.89 14.00
CA LEU A 596 15.36 -23.07 13.36
C LEU A 596 16.34 -23.82 14.27
N VAL A 597 16.39 -23.47 15.56
CA VAL A 597 17.21 -24.17 16.56
C VAL A 597 16.75 -25.61 16.77
N GLU A 598 15.45 -25.87 16.76
CA GLU A 598 14.91 -27.23 16.80
C GLU A 598 15.33 -28.05 15.57
N GLU A 599 15.20 -27.50 14.36
CA GLU A 599 15.55 -28.17 13.10
C GLU A 599 17.04 -28.47 12.98
N MET A 600 17.91 -27.58 13.47
CA MET A 600 19.36 -27.81 13.51
C MET A 600 19.80 -28.84 14.56
N GLY A 601 18.96 -29.11 15.56
CA GLY A 601 19.28 -29.97 16.70
C GLY A 601 20.24 -29.28 17.68
N SER A 602 19.68 -28.50 18.62
CA SER A 602 20.40 -27.71 19.63
C SER A 602 21.52 -28.44 20.38
N GLU A 603 21.38 -29.75 20.61
CA GLU A 603 22.40 -30.60 21.24
C GLU A 603 23.70 -30.73 20.43
N HIS A 604 23.62 -30.57 19.11
CA HIS A 604 24.75 -30.73 18.19
C HIS A 604 25.53 -29.42 18.01
N GLN A 605 24.90 -28.26 18.19
CA GLN A 605 25.51 -26.93 18.00
C GLN A 605 25.01 -25.87 19.02
N PRO A 606 25.29 -26.05 20.32
CA PRO A 606 24.68 -25.23 21.38
C PRO A 606 25.06 -23.75 21.31
N ARG A 607 26.32 -23.43 20.93
CA ARG A 607 26.75 -22.02 20.77
C ARG A 607 26.01 -21.32 19.64
N ALA A 608 25.83 -21.99 18.49
CA ALA A 608 25.10 -21.42 17.36
C ALA A 608 23.62 -21.21 17.73
N ALA A 609 23.03 -22.14 18.49
CA ALA A 609 21.67 -22.01 18.99
C ALA A 609 21.49 -20.79 19.91
N GLU A 610 22.40 -20.57 20.87
CA GLU A 610 22.40 -19.38 21.74
C GLU A 610 22.50 -18.09 20.91
N TYR A 611 23.45 -18.02 19.98
CA TYR A 611 23.61 -16.85 19.11
C TYR A 611 22.36 -16.56 18.30
N ILE A 612 21.75 -17.58 17.67
CA ILE A 612 20.54 -17.39 16.87
C ILE A 612 19.43 -16.76 17.70
N LEU A 613 19.19 -17.26 18.91
CA LEU A 613 18.13 -16.74 19.78
C LEU A 613 18.33 -15.27 20.15
N GLU A 614 19.58 -14.81 20.23
CA GLU A 614 19.94 -13.41 20.51
C GLU A 614 19.87 -12.48 19.29
N ILE A 615 19.75 -13.00 18.06
CA ILE A 615 19.69 -12.16 16.86
C ILE A 615 18.44 -11.25 16.90
N PRO A 616 18.62 -9.91 16.73
CA PRO A 616 17.55 -8.95 16.96
C PRO A 616 16.64 -8.71 15.75
N THR A 617 17.09 -8.98 14.52
CA THR A 617 16.35 -8.63 13.30
C THR A 617 16.40 -9.73 12.24
N ALA A 618 15.39 -9.77 11.37
CA ALA A 618 15.32 -10.69 10.23
C ALA A 618 16.53 -10.54 9.31
N ALA A 619 16.97 -9.30 9.04
CA ALA A 619 18.14 -9.05 8.19
C ALA A 619 19.44 -9.64 8.76
N ARG A 620 19.66 -9.50 10.08
CA ARG A 620 20.82 -10.11 10.75
C ARG A 620 20.75 -11.63 10.80
N LEU A 621 19.53 -12.18 10.86
CA LEU A 621 19.33 -13.62 10.84
C LEU A 621 19.70 -14.20 9.46
N VAL A 622 19.27 -13.55 8.37
CA VAL A 622 19.68 -13.94 7.01
C VAL A 622 21.18 -13.78 6.80
N GLU A 623 21.79 -12.69 7.28
CA GLU A 623 23.25 -12.49 7.22
C GLU A 623 24.00 -13.62 7.94
N PHE A 624 23.52 -14.05 9.10
CA PHE A 624 24.12 -15.14 9.87
C PHE A 624 23.99 -16.49 9.16
N ILE A 625 22.82 -16.79 8.58
CA ILE A 625 22.58 -18.05 7.85
C ILE A 625 23.28 -18.07 6.48
N GLY A 626 23.41 -16.91 5.84
CA GLY A 626 24.12 -16.71 4.58
C GLY A 626 23.31 -17.03 3.32
N THR A 627 22.07 -17.52 3.45
CA THR A 627 21.19 -17.85 2.32
C THR A 627 19.72 -17.56 2.66
N ASP A 628 18.87 -17.49 1.64
CA ASP A 628 17.42 -17.50 1.80
C ASP A 628 16.96 -18.82 2.43
N PHE A 629 15.98 -18.75 3.32
CA PHE A 629 15.47 -19.94 4.01
C PHE A 629 14.04 -19.71 4.53
N TRP A 630 13.43 -20.79 5.01
CA TRP A 630 12.19 -20.73 5.76
C TRP A 630 12.16 -21.83 6.82
N VAL A 631 11.36 -21.61 7.87
CA VAL A 631 10.99 -22.64 8.85
C VAL A 631 9.49 -22.83 8.85
N THR A 632 9.00 -24.00 9.21
CA THR A 632 7.56 -24.32 9.09
C THR A 632 6.93 -24.46 10.46
N THR A 633 5.85 -23.71 10.73
CA THR A 633 5.07 -23.91 11.96
C THR A 633 4.41 -25.28 11.96
N ARG A 634 4.17 -25.86 13.14
CA ARG A 634 3.45 -27.13 13.28
C ARG A 634 1.97 -26.84 13.56
N CYS A 635 1.08 -27.72 13.13
CA CYS A 635 -0.35 -27.65 13.47
C CYS A 635 -0.79 -29.00 14.04
N ASN A 636 -0.99 -29.09 15.36
CA ASN A 636 -1.39 -30.34 16.01
C ASN A 636 -2.82 -30.74 15.61
N SER A 637 -3.01 -32.01 15.23
CA SER A 637 -4.31 -32.54 14.84
C SER A 637 -5.21 -32.80 16.06
N LYS A 638 -6.50 -32.45 15.94
CA LYS A 638 -7.55 -32.88 16.86
C LYS A 638 -8.15 -34.22 16.40
N HIS A 639 -8.28 -34.44 15.09
CA HIS A 639 -8.82 -35.66 14.48
C HIS A 639 -7.94 -36.89 14.73
N LEU A 640 -6.62 -36.73 14.68
CA LEU A 640 -5.60 -37.76 14.87
C LEU A 640 -4.64 -37.36 16.01
N PRO A 641 -5.03 -37.57 17.28
CA PRO A 641 -4.24 -37.17 18.44
C PRO A 641 -2.81 -37.74 18.39
N GLY A 642 -1.83 -36.89 18.71
CA GLY A 642 -0.40 -37.24 18.68
C GLY A 642 0.27 -37.05 17.31
N THR A 643 -0.49 -36.65 16.28
CA THR A 643 0.05 -36.25 14.98
C THR A 643 -0.01 -34.73 14.78
N PHE A 644 0.79 -34.22 13.85
CA PHE A 644 0.79 -32.82 13.44
C PHE A 644 0.90 -32.71 11.92
N TYR A 645 0.44 -31.59 11.40
CA TYR A 645 0.57 -31.22 9.99
C TYR A 645 1.52 -30.04 9.84
N ASP A 646 2.10 -29.89 8.64
CA ASP A 646 2.82 -28.67 8.28
C ASP A 646 1.85 -27.48 8.31
N GLY A 647 2.24 -26.43 9.01
CA GLY A 647 1.52 -25.17 9.13
C GLY A 647 1.98 -24.17 8.07
N THR A 648 2.25 -22.96 8.51
CA THR A 648 2.68 -21.82 7.69
C THR A 648 4.19 -21.69 7.72
N ARG A 649 4.80 -21.36 6.59
CA ARG A 649 6.24 -21.10 6.51
C ARG A 649 6.53 -19.66 6.95
N LEU A 650 7.50 -19.48 7.83
CA LEU A 650 8.11 -18.19 8.17
C LEU A 650 9.34 -18.04 7.26
N LYS A 651 9.25 -17.18 6.25
CA LYS A 651 10.13 -17.14 5.09
C LYS A 651 10.98 -15.88 5.09
N PHE A 652 12.27 -16.04 4.83
CA PHE A 652 13.27 -14.99 4.80
C PHE A 652 13.97 -15.01 3.44
N VAL A 653 13.81 -13.93 2.67
CA VAL A 653 14.30 -13.84 1.29
C VAL A 653 15.10 -12.56 1.10
N SER A 654 16.23 -12.64 0.43
CA SER A 654 17.03 -11.50 0.01
C SER A 654 16.50 -10.96 -1.33
N ASP A 655 16.13 -9.68 -1.36
CA ASP A 655 15.69 -8.97 -2.56
C ASP A 655 16.68 -7.84 -2.87
N GLU A 656 17.14 -7.73 -4.12
CA GLU A 656 18.15 -6.76 -4.53
C GLU A 656 17.71 -5.31 -4.33
N LEU A 657 16.41 -5.03 -4.49
CA LEU A 657 15.85 -3.68 -4.41
C LEU A 657 15.38 -3.34 -2.99
N LYS A 658 14.80 -4.32 -2.31
CA LYS A 658 14.15 -4.13 -1.00
C LYS A 658 15.08 -4.46 0.15
N GLY A 659 16.07 -5.33 -0.01
CA GLY A 659 16.81 -5.94 1.09
C GLY A 659 16.12 -7.22 1.58
N VAL A 660 16.20 -7.53 2.87
CA VAL A 660 15.58 -8.74 3.42
C VAL A 660 14.06 -8.58 3.55
N VAL A 661 13.32 -9.49 2.92
CA VAL A 661 11.87 -9.64 3.03
C VAL A 661 11.57 -10.74 4.04
N PHE A 662 10.83 -10.40 5.08
CA PHE A 662 10.31 -11.35 6.06
C PHE A 662 8.81 -11.49 5.89
N SER A 663 8.37 -12.68 5.47
CA SER A 663 6.99 -12.97 5.12
C SER A 663 6.51 -14.28 5.73
N ILE A 664 5.19 -14.46 5.77
CA ILE A 664 4.58 -15.77 5.95
C ILE A 664 4.16 -16.32 4.59
N CYS A 665 4.29 -17.64 4.40
CA CYS A 665 3.81 -18.34 3.21
C CYS A 665 3.12 -19.64 3.61
N THR A 666 1.80 -19.75 3.42
CA THR A 666 1.06 -20.98 3.76
C THR A 666 0.94 -21.88 2.54
N PRO A 667 1.72 -22.98 2.43
CA PRO A 667 1.63 -23.87 1.28
C PRO A 667 0.30 -24.63 1.27
N CYS A 668 -0.26 -24.87 0.08
CA CYS A 668 -1.47 -25.69 -0.09
C CYS A 668 -1.20 -26.93 -0.94
N THR A 669 -0.25 -27.77 -0.50
CA THR A 669 0.07 -29.03 -1.18
C THR A 669 -1.11 -30.01 -1.13
N PRO A 670 -1.23 -30.96 -2.08
CA PRO A 670 -2.31 -31.95 -2.08
C PRO A 670 -2.39 -32.79 -0.79
N VAL A 671 -1.24 -33.10 -0.18
CA VAL A 671 -1.17 -33.85 1.09
C VAL A 671 -1.79 -33.04 2.23
N ARG A 672 -1.36 -31.78 2.36
CA ARG A 672 -1.86 -30.87 3.39
C ARG A 672 -3.34 -30.58 3.20
N TRP A 673 -3.77 -30.40 1.96
CA TRP A 673 -5.18 -30.25 1.61
C TRP A 673 -6.02 -31.41 2.14
N ALA A 674 -5.62 -32.66 1.87
CA ALA A 674 -6.33 -33.83 2.37
C ALA A 674 -6.37 -33.88 3.90
N GLN A 675 -5.26 -33.55 4.57
CA GLN A 675 -5.18 -33.52 6.04
C GLN A 675 -6.16 -32.51 6.66
N PHE A 676 -6.13 -31.25 6.20
CA PHE A 676 -7.01 -30.21 6.73
C PHE A 676 -8.48 -30.40 6.35
N VAL A 677 -8.77 -30.99 5.19
CA VAL A 677 -10.15 -31.36 4.82
C VAL A 677 -10.69 -32.43 5.78
N ALA A 678 -9.91 -33.48 6.07
CA ALA A 678 -10.31 -34.51 7.02
C ALA A 678 -10.50 -33.94 8.44
N GLU A 679 -9.61 -33.04 8.85
CA GLU A 679 -9.68 -32.34 10.13
C GLU A 679 -10.98 -31.53 10.28
N LEU A 680 -11.30 -30.71 9.28
CA LEU A 680 -12.50 -29.88 9.26
C LEU A 680 -13.78 -30.70 9.13
N ASP A 681 -13.75 -31.82 8.40
CA ASP A 681 -14.91 -32.72 8.27
C ASP A 681 -15.23 -33.43 9.60
N ALA A 682 -14.22 -33.91 10.32
CA ALA A 682 -14.40 -34.49 11.64
C ALA A 682 -14.97 -33.46 12.63
N LEU A 683 -14.42 -32.23 12.63
CA LEU A 683 -14.89 -31.13 13.46
C LEU A 683 -16.32 -30.70 13.10
N TRP A 684 -16.66 -30.71 11.81
CA TRP A 684 -18.01 -30.43 11.33
C TRP A 684 -19.03 -31.41 11.93
N GLY A 685 -18.66 -32.69 12.02
CA GLY A 685 -19.47 -33.70 12.71
C GLY A 685 -19.74 -33.36 14.19
N GLU A 686 -18.77 -32.79 14.91
CA GLU A 686 -18.96 -32.32 16.29
C GLU A 686 -19.91 -31.11 16.36
N ILE A 687 -19.78 -30.15 15.43
CA ILE A 687 -20.65 -28.97 15.31
C ILE A 687 -22.11 -29.40 15.08
N ILE A 688 -22.36 -30.30 14.13
CA ILE A 688 -23.70 -30.83 13.83
C ILE A 688 -24.29 -31.55 15.04
N LYS A 689 -23.51 -32.39 15.73
CA LYS A 689 -23.95 -33.10 16.95
C LYS A 689 -24.37 -32.14 18.05
N LEU A 690 -23.58 -31.09 18.32
CA LEU A 690 -23.91 -30.10 19.34
C LEU A 690 -25.16 -29.31 18.96
N GLY A 691 -25.26 -28.86 17.71
CA GLY A 691 -26.44 -28.16 17.20
C GLY A 691 -27.71 -28.98 17.34
N ASN A 692 -27.71 -30.23 16.87
CA ASN A 692 -28.85 -31.16 17.04
C ASN A 692 -29.27 -31.29 18.51
N THR A 693 -28.29 -31.40 19.42
CA THR A 693 -28.57 -31.51 20.86
C THR A 693 -29.25 -30.25 21.41
N ILE A 694 -28.85 -29.06 20.95
CA ILE A 694 -29.45 -27.79 21.37
C ILE A 694 -30.90 -27.67 20.87
N TYR A 695 -31.17 -28.06 19.62
CA TYR A 695 -32.50 -27.92 18.99
C TYR A 695 -33.48 -29.04 19.34
N GLN A 696 -33.01 -30.18 19.86
CA GLN A 696 -33.87 -31.21 20.44
C GLN A 696 -34.40 -30.85 21.83
N CYS A 697 -33.85 -29.82 22.49
CA CYS A 697 -34.33 -29.34 23.78
C CYS A 697 -35.57 -28.44 23.62
N GLU A 698 -36.56 -28.55 24.52
CA GLU A 698 -37.89 -27.87 24.45
C GLU A 698 -37.83 -26.35 24.17
N ARG A 699 -36.75 -25.67 24.58
CA ARG A 699 -36.61 -24.22 24.43
C ARG A 699 -35.69 -23.78 23.30
N SER A 700 -34.94 -24.69 22.67
CA SER A 700 -33.90 -24.36 21.66
C SER A 700 -32.92 -23.26 22.12
N ILE A 701 -32.71 -23.11 23.44
CA ILE A 701 -31.78 -22.16 24.06
C ILE A 701 -30.64 -22.96 24.67
N PRO A 702 -29.37 -22.66 24.32
CA PRO A 702 -28.22 -23.39 24.85
C PRO A 702 -27.99 -23.09 26.34
N SER A 703 -27.76 -24.13 27.13
CA SER A 703 -27.25 -24.04 28.50
C SER A 703 -25.87 -23.38 28.56
N LYS A 704 -25.42 -22.95 29.75
CA LYS A 704 -24.08 -22.35 29.93
C LYS A 704 -22.96 -23.27 29.43
N ALA A 705 -23.07 -24.58 29.66
CA ALA A 705 -22.10 -25.57 29.19
C ALA A 705 -22.12 -25.70 27.66
N GLN A 706 -23.31 -25.78 27.06
CA GLN A 706 -23.45 -25.83 25.59
C GLN A 706 -22.92 -24.56 24.91
N ARG A 707 -23.13 -23.38 25.51
CA ARG A 707 -22.56 -22.12 24.99
C ARG A 707 -21.04 -22.15 24.98
N LYS A 708 -20.41 -22.56 26.09
CA LYS A 708 -18.95 -22.72 26.16
C LYS A 708 -18.41 -23.69 25.13
N HIS A 709 -19.11 -24.82 24.93
CA HIS A 709 -18.72 -25.81 23.94
C HIS A 709 -18.90 -25.29 22.50
N ALA A 710 -19.94 -24.51 22.23
CA ALA A 710 -20.14 -23.85 20.93
C ALA A 710 -19.00 -22.86 20.62
N VAL A 711 -18.57 -22.08 21.61
CA VAL A 711 -17.40 -21.19 21.50
C VAL A 711 -16.14 -21.98 21.19
N ASP A 712 -15.90 -23.10 21.89
CA ASP A 712 -14.73 -23.96 21.66
C ASP A 712 -14.71 -24.52 20.24
N LEU A 713 -15.84 -25.04 19.74
CA LEU A 713 -15.96 -25.55 18.37
C LEU A 713 -15.80 -24.45 17.32
N ALA A 714 -16.39 -23.27 17.53
CA ALA A 714 -16.28 -22.16 16.59
C ALA A 714 -14.85 -21.64 16.48
N LEU A 715 -14.14 -21.47 17.60
CA LEU A 715 -12.72 -21.09 17.61
C LEU A 715 -11.83 -22.17 17.02
N THR A 716 -12.10 -23.44 17.30
CA THR A 716 -11.34 -24.56 16.72
C THR A 716 -11.54 -24.62 15.20
N PHE A 717 -12.76 -24.36 14.72
CA PHE A 717 -13.05 -24.32 13.28
C PHE A 717 -12.30 -23.16 12.63
N PHE A 718 -12.33 -21.97 13.25
CA PHE A 718 -11.57 -20.82 12.80
C PHE A 718 -10.07 -21.13 12.72
N TYR A 719 -9.49 -21.72 13.78
CA TYR A 719 -8.07 -22.09 13.85
C TYR A 719 -7.65 -22.97 12.68
N PHE A 720 -8.36 -24.08 12.43
CA PHE A 720 -8.02 -24.98 11.34
C PHE A 720 -8.29 -24.36 9.97
N TRP A 721 -9.33 -23.54 9.81
CA TRP A 721 -9.63 -22.86 8.55
C TRP A 721 -8.54 -21.87 8.14
N VAL A 722 -8.11 -21.01 9.06
CA VAL A 722 -7.05 -20.01 8.76
C VAL A 722 -5.69 -20.67 8.62
N SER A 723 -5.41 -21.69 9.42
CA SER A 723 -4.21 -22.52 9.26
C SER A 723 -4.23 -23.19 7.89
N PHE A 724 -5.34 -23.79 7.46
CA PHE A 724 -5.49 -24.40 6.14
C PHE A 724 -5.22 -23.40 5.01
N SER A 725 -5.76 -22.19 5.08
CA SER A 725 -5.64 -21.15 4.04
C SER A 725 -6.04 -21.60 2.62
N PRO A 726 -7.25 -22.17 2.42
CA PRO A 726 -7.62 -22.80 1.15
C PRO A 726 -7.99 -21.83 0.01
N LEU A 727 -8.05 -20.52 0.28
CA LEU A 727 -8.46 -19.52 -0.70
C LEU A 727 -7.26 -18.67 -1.16
N THR A 728 -7.22 -18.30 -2.42
CA THR A 728 -6.21 -17.38 -2.98
C THR A 728 -6.21 -15.99 -2.35
N ARG A 729 -7.34 -15.56 -1.77
CA ARG A 729 -7.50 -14.37 -0.92
C ARG A 729 -8.73 -14.54 -0.02
N GLY A 730 -8.77 -13.85 1.12
CA GLY A 730 -9.99 -13.74 1.93
C GLY A 730 -10.26 -14.90 2.90
N THR A 731 -9.30 -15.79 3.13
CA THR A 731 -9.39 -16.87 4.15
C THR A 731 -9.80 -16.33 5.52
N ALA A 732 -9.11 -15.30 6.04
CA ALA A 732 -9.41 -14.76 7.36
C ALA A 732 -10.85 -14.20 7.45
N ALA A 733 -11.26 -13.37 6.48
CA ALA A 733 -12.59 -12.77 6.45
C ALA A 733 -13.72 -13.84 6.38
N THR A 734 -13.54 -14.88 5.57
CA THR A 734 -14.50 -16.00 5.49
C THR A 734 -14.48 -16.85 6.76
N GLY A 735 -13.31 -17.02 7.40
CA GLY A 735 -13.18 -17.70 8.69
C GLY A 735 -13.91 -16.98 9.82
N TYR A 736 -13.72 -15.67 9.96
CA TYR A 736 -14.46 -14.84 10.94
C TYR A 736 -15.97 -14.93 10.71
N THR A 737 -16.39 -14.84 9.45
CA THR A 737 -17.80 -14.98 9.04
C THR A 737 -18.36 -16.33 9.48
N ALA A 738 -17.64 -17.42 9.21
CA ALA A 738 -18.03 -18.78 9.60
C ALA A 738 -18.12 -18.96 11.12
N MET A 739 -17.13 -18.48 11.86
CA MET A 739 -17.09 -18.55 13.32
C MET A 739 -18.34 -17.91 13.95
N PHE A 740 -18.68 -16.69 13.55
CA PHE A 740 -19.86 -16.01 14.06
C PHE A 740 -21.17 -16.64 13.56
N ALA A 741 -21.22 -17.13 12.32
CA ALA A 741 -22.39 -17.85 11.81
C ALA A 741 -22.67 -19.15 12.58
N ILE A 742 -21.62 -19.91 12.95
CA ILE A 742 -21.74 -21.11 13.80
C ILE A 742 -22.37 -20.73 15.15
N LEU A 743 -21.85 -19.70 15.82
CA LEU A 743 -22.38 -19.24 17.11
C LEU A 743 -23.85 -18.81 17.03
N LEU A 744 -24.19 -17.95 16.06
CA LEU A 744 -25.57 -17.49 15.84
C LEU A 744 -26.52 -18.67 15.55
N SER A 745 -26.07 -19.63 14.74
CA SER A 745 -26.88 -20.82 14.41
C SER A 745 -27.22 -21.66 15.65
N MET A 746 -26.32 -21.70 16.64
CA MET A 746 -26.49 -22.42 17.91
C MET A 746 -27.22 -21.60 18.99
N GLY A 747 -27.73 -20.41 18.65
CA GLY A 747 -28.43 -19.55 19.62
C GLY A 747 -27.48 -18.79 20.55
N VAL A 748 -26.19 -18.68 20.21
CA VAL A 748 -25.20 -17.93 20.99
C VAL A 748 -25.08 -16.52 20.42
N SER A 749 -25.29 -15.52 21.27
CA SER A 749 -25.08 -14.11 20.91
C SER A 749 -23.60 -13.84 20.64
N ILE A 750 -23.33 -12.97 19.68
CA ILE A 750 -21.96 -12.59 19.29
C ILE A 750 -21.65 -11.17 19.78
N PRO A 751 -20.38 -10.81 20.01
CA PRO A 751 -20.01 -9.43 20.36
C PRO A 751 -20.32 -8.46 19.22
N THR A 752 -20.37 -7.16 19.53
CA THR A 752 -20.54 -6.12 18.50
C THR A 752 -19.25 -5.74 17.79
N GLN A 753 -18.09 -6.00 18.41
CA GLN A 753 -16.76 -5.65 17.91
C GLN A 753 -15.73 -6.68 18.38
N LEU A 754 -14.65 -6.83 17.61
CA LEU A 754 -13.47 -7.59 18.03
C LEU A 754 -12.65 -6.82 19.06
N PRO A 755 -11.87 -7.51 19.92
CA PRO A 755 -10.91 -6.86 20.81
C PRO A 755 -9.93 -5.96 20.03
N PRO A 756 -9.55 -4.79 20.58
CA PRO A 756 -8.57 -3.92 19.94
C PRO A 756 -7.20 -4.59 19.87
N ASN A 757 -6.44 -4.27 18.81
CA ASN A 757 -5.09 -4.79 18.57
C ASN A 757 -5.01 -6.34 18.55
N MET A 758 -6.05 -7.00 18.02
CA MET A 758 -6.11 -8.45 17.92
C MET A 758 -6.48 -8.90 16.50
N GLN A 759 -5.66 -9.78 15.93
CA GLN A 759 -5.92 -10.50 14.68
C GLN A 759 -5.84 -12.01 14.98
N LEU A 760 -7.01 -12.67 15.09
CA LEU A 760 -7.10 -14.08 15.51
C LEU A 760 -6.44 -15.02 14.50
N ASP A 761 -6.43 -14.65 13.22
CA ASP A 761 -5.78 -15.41 12.15
C ASP A 761 -4.26 -15.50 12.37
N TRP A 762 -3.61 -14.39 12.74
CA TRP A 762 -2.19 -14.40 13.11
C TRP A 762 -1.92 -15.19 14.39
N LEU A 763 -2.75 -15.02 15.41
CA LEU A 763 -2.64 -15.79 16.66
C LEU A 763 -2.77 -17.30 16.40
N ALA A 764 -3.67 -17.71 15.50
CA ALA A 764 -3.81 -19.10 15.09
C ALA A 764 -2.59 -19.60 14.29
N ILE A 765 -2.13 -18.83 13.30
CA ILE A 765 -0.98 -19.20 12.43
C ILE A 765 0.30 -19.40 13.26
N LEU A 766 0.52 -18.57 14.28
CA LEU A 766 1.69 -18.64 15.15
C LEU A 766 1.54 -19.63 16.30
N SER A 767 0.34 -20.20 16.50
CA SER A 767 0.08 -21.18 17.57
C SER A 767 0.17 -22.62 17.07
N PRO A 768 1.01 -23.48 17.67
CA PRO A 768 1.12 -24.87 17.26
C PRO A 768 -0.04 -25.77 17.74
N ASN A 769 -0.81 -25.31 18.73
CA ASN A 769 -1.85 -26.09 19.40
C ASN A 769 -3.18 -25.34 19.46
N PHE A 770 -4.22 -25.91 18.84
CA PHE A 770 -5.57 -25.35 18.85
C PHE A 770 -6.16 -25.21 20.27
N THR A 771 -5.76 -26.08 21.22
CA THR A 771 -6.27 -26.06 22.60
C THR A 771 -5.75 -24.83 23.35
N GLU A 772 -4.48 -24.48 23.16
CA GLU A 772 -3.88 -23.28 23.74
C GLU A 772 -4.47 -22.03 23.10
N PHE A 773 -4.57 -22.02 21.76
CA PHE A 773 -5.25 -20.95 21.02
C PHE A 773 -6.67 -20.69 21.53
N VAL A 774 -7.50 -21.73 21.69
CA VAL A 774 -8.88 -21.59 22.20
C VAL A 774 -8.87 -21.09 23.65
N LYS A 775 -8.01 -21.65 24.51
CA LYS A 775 -7.92 -21.27 25.92
C LYS A 775 -7.60 -19.78 26.09
N GLU A 776 -6.68 -19.26 25.29
CA GLU A 776 -6.23 -17.87 25.37
C GLU A 776 -7.24 -16.88 24.76
N ASN A 777 -7.98 -17.31 23.72
CA ASN A 777 -8.81 -16.41 22.92
C ASN A 777 -10.33 -16.53 23.15
N ARG A 778 -10.80 -17.40 24.06
CA ARG A 778 -12.24 -17.56 24.35
C ARG A 778 -12.86 -16.48 25.23
N GLY A 779 -12.06 -15.73 26.00
CA GLY A 779 -12.56 -14.87 27.08
C GLY A 779 -13.61 -13.83 26.65
N TRP A 780 -13.41 -13.19 25.50
CA TRP A 780 -14.31 -12.17 24.95
C TRP A 780 -15.54 -12.78 24.23
N LEU A 781 -15.57 -14.08 23.99
CA LEU A 781 -16.69 -14.83 23.40
C LEU A 781 -17.55 -15.55 24.45
N ASP A 782 -16.99 -15.92 25.60
CA ASP A 782 -17.75 -16.57 26.68
C ASP A 782 -18.72 -15.60 27.37
N GLU A 783 -18.33 -14.33 27.53
CA GLU A 783 -19.12 -13.26 28.17
C GLU A 783 -19.08 -11.94 27.37
N PRO A 784 -19.52 -11.93 26.10
CA PRO A 784 -19.42 -10.76 25.25
C PRO A 784 -20.34 -9.64 25.74
N THR A 785 -19.81 -8.41 25.80
CA THR A 785 -20.58 -7.21 26.15
C THR A 785 -20.04 -5.99 25.41
N PRO A 786 -20.84 -5.26 24.59
CA PRO A 786 -22.22 -5.53 24.19
C PRO A 786 -22.33 -6.63 23.13
N THR A 787 -23.56 -7.10 22.84
CA THR A 787 -23.82 -8.23 21.93
C THR A 787 -24.90 -7.98 20.88
N HIS A 788 -24.80 -8.70 19.78
CA HIS A 788 -25.90 -8.96 18.85
C HIS A 788 -26.60 -10.27 19.21
N SER A 789 -27.93 -10.23 19.30
CA SER A 789 -28.76 -11.39 19.64
C SER A 789 -28.77 -12.44 18.53
N ALA A 790 -28.75 -13.72 18.90
CA ALA A 790 -28.94 -14.83 17.97
C ALA A 790 -30.36 -14.91 17.36
N THR A 791 -31.31 -14.12 17.87
CA THR A 791 -32.66 -13.97 17.28
C THR A 791 -32.62 -13.29 15.91
N VAL A 792 -31.52 -12.61 15.56
CA VAL A 792 -31.32 -12.02 14.23
C VAL A 792 -31.59 -13.01 13.09
N LEU A 793 -31.23 -14.29 13.25
CA LEU A 793 -31.44 -15.29 12.20
C LEU A 793 -32.91 -15.64 11.97
N SER A 794 -33.76 -15.49 12.99
CA SER A 794 -35.22 -15.72 12.90
C SER A 794 -36.00 -14.46 12.56
N GLU A 795 -35.49 -13.29 12.91
CA GLU A 795 -36.15 -12.01 12.63
C GLU A 795 -35.79 -11.46 11.24
N ALA A 796 -34.56 -11.70 10.78
CA ALA A 796 -34.15 -11.33 9.44
C ALA A 796 -34.90 -12.18 8.40
N PRO A 797 -35.36 -11.58 7.29
CA PRO A 797 -35.91 -12.35 6.18
C PRO A 797 -34.93 -13.44 5.69
N LEU A 798 -35.46 -14.51 5.10
CA LEU A 798 -34.64 -15.55 4.50
C LEU A 798 -33.84 -14.98 3.33
N VAL A 799 -32.51 -15.11 3.39
CA VAL A 799 -31.63 -14.59 2.34
C VAL A 799 -31.94 -15.27 1.00
N THR A 800 -32.26 -16.57 1.01
CA THR A 800 -32.61 -17.35 -0.17
C THR A 800 -33.91 -16.87 -0.84
N ASP A 801 -34.86 -16.33 -0.07
CA ASP A 801 -36.14 -15.87 -0.61
C ASP A 801 -36.00 -14.49 -1.26
N ILE A 802 -35.14 -13.64 -0.71
CA ILE A 802 -34.87 -12.29 -1.23
C ILE A 802 -33.86 -12.33 -2.39
N CYS A 803 -32.84 -13.17 -2.26
CA CYS A 803 -31.67 -13.19 -3.13
C CYS A 803 -31.75 -14.34 -4.14
N GLY A 804 -32.76 -14.31 -5.01
CA GLY A 804 -32.96 -15.34 -6.04
C GLY A 804 -32.10 -15.18 -7.30
N SER A 805 -31.42 -14.04 -7.49
CA SER A 805 -30.61 -13.76 -8.68
C SER A 805 -29.38 -12.91 -8.37
N LEU A 806 -28.40 -12.92 -9.27
CA LEU A 806 -27.20 -12.10 -9.16
C LEU A 806 -27.53 -10.60 -9.05
N ARG A 807 -28.55 -10.13 -9.80
CA ARG A 807 -29.04 -8.74 -9.71
C ARG A 807 -29.41 -8.37 -8.28
N LYS A 808 -30.17 -9.22 -7.58
CA LYS A 808 -30.58 -8.98 -6.20
C LYS A 808 -29.39 -9.02 -5.25
N ALA A 809 -28.46 -9.94 -5.45
CA ALA A 809 -27.23 -10.02 -4.65
C ALA A 809 -26.38 -8.74 -4.77
N VAL A 810 -26.18 -8.23 -5.99
CA VAL A 810 -25.48 -6.96 -6.25
C VAL A 810 -26.25 -5.78 -5.64
N GLN A 811 -27.58 -5.78 -5.74
CA GLN A 811 -28.44 -4.75 -5.17
C GLN A 811 -28.27 -4.66 -3.64
N ILE A 812 -28.26 -5.79 -2.94
CA ILE A 812 -28.01 -5.88 -1.49
C ILE A 812 -26.70 -5.16 -1.13
N LEU A 813 -25.61 -5.45 -1.85
CA LEU A 813 -24.30 -4.86 -1.58
C LEU A 813 -24.17 -3.39 -2.00
N LYS A 814 -25.08 -2.88 -2.84
CA LYS A 814 -25.08 -1.50 -3.35
C LYS A 814 -25.90 -0.52 -2.53
N LEU A 815 -26.94 -0.98 -1.82
CA LEU A 815 -27.88 -0.10 -1.12
C LEU A 815 -27.17 0.87 -0.14
N LYS A 816 -27.65 2.12 -0.05
CA LYS A 816 -27.10 3.02 0.98
C LYS A 816 -27.43 2.47 2.37
N ARG A 817 -26.44 2.47 3.26
CA ARG A 817 -26.65 2.15 4.68
C ARG A 817 -27.70 3.12 5.23
N GLN A 818 -28.71 2.60 5.92
CA GLN A 818 -29.64 3.45 6.65
C GLN A 818 -28.88 3.93 7.90
N THR A 819 -28.62 5.23 7.96
CA THR A 819 -27.96 5.89 9.09
C THR A 819 -28.82 5.88 10.33
#